data_AF-A0A437UXN5-F1
#
_entry.id   AF-A0A437UXN5-F1
#
_cell.length_a   1.000
_cell.length_b   1.000
_cell.length_c   1.000
_cell.angle_alpha   90.00
_cell.angle_beta   90.00
_cell.angle_gamma   90.00
#
_symmetry.space_group_name_H-M   'P 1'
#
loop_
_entity.id
_entity.type
_entity.pdbx_description
1 polymer ?
#
loop_
_entity_poly.entity_id
_entity_poly.type
_entity_poly.pdbx_seq_one_letter_code
_entity_poly.pdbx_strand_id
1 'polypeptide(L)'
;MKRMLIAFFAAAVLLFPMPALADDAVPTDPPGIPAAGELPSESPSDAPVPDSPSSSDTGEEQSPHVGEGPDTGGRPSAPPPAAESSEEGSPVEEALMPDGADPSDGADIPADEVPGGEMREPGSLPDGSDPVPDRIVPDGTYVIRSQNAERQVLDVTGCSSEDGANAEIWSSNGGANQKWDVTRREDGTYTLRSVLSGKYLDVSGASEEAGANVIQWKGNGGDNQRWRFMDAEGGLMIVSALSEDLCLDVSGASKKDGGNVIVWSPHGGGNQLWELVSAETEVDPGAEVPDGWYRIEASDGVVLDVAGCSSGNGANIELWTSNTGINQAFYIDFENGYVTIETGTGGFVSTTGADPIPGSDVTQRSVPGPDSHRYALERNADGRYLLRNVANGLYLGSGSGASGSNVCSSAVGCAFDFERIRSFIDDGSFYIAPNHASHRYVETRGTMAGSGSSVDLGIWYGGLNQKWYLSNVDDADNTFLLIAADSGLAMSARGSSVALAAQDHGDAAQLWHAKPSVGGWIFENEATSKVLDVIGQSASAGARVGVWAGNGGANQRFTLTAARLIEHGTVISIALPDATDTVVDVNGCSGADDAAITAWSFNGGGNQQWRASVQSDGTVRLRNISSGKYLSLTANGTVAQLGASSSASQDWTFSYHPENGTFTIGAATEGGTGALLVQGASNGSAITLAQEGDVPTGFRLYEQQGYGQSNACASAAQKRLAELAWNEPTTPSGWCAMWVHNVFDAYGSFPGVYGNADDLYDNFCTSSDPATLRTGMIVAVSRHPGTSGGRIYGHIGIYVGDGFLLDSSGSVRLWKVEDWVASYNGWVPARWGWYGGRKLG
;
A
#
# COMPACT_ATOMS: atom_id res chain seq x y z
N MET A 1 -31.07 7.79 -14.11
CA MET A 1 -32.48 8.25 -14.34
C MET A 1 -33.29 8.10 -13.07
N LYS A 2 -34.19 9.05 -12.77
CA LYS A 2 -35.22 9.01 -11.70
C LYS A 2 -34.76 8.78 -10.24
N ARG A 3 -34.50 9.87 -9.52
CA ARG A 3 -35.16 10.13 -8.23
C ARG A 3 -35.62 11.59 -8.21
N MET A 4 -36.93 11.80 -8.17
CA MET A 4 -37.51 13.14 -7.99
C MET A 4 -38.85 12.99 -7.25
N LEU A 5 -38.97 13.73 -6.14
CA LEU A 5 -40.21 14.22 -5.52
C LEU A 5 -41.31 13.21 -5.07
N ILE A 6 -41.62 13.20 -3.77
CA ILE A 6 -42.79 13.91 -3.19
C ILE A 6 -42.86 13.64 -1.68
N ALA A 7 -43.02 14.73 -0.91
CA ALA A 7 -43.63 14.71 0.41
C ALA A 7 -44.55 15.93 0.52
N PHE A 8 -45.85 15.71 0.75
CA PHE A 8 -46.82 16.60 1.46
C PHE A 8 -48.25 16.14 1.13
N PHE A 9 -48.97 15.59 2.12
CA PHE A 9 -50.25 16.11 2.62
C PHE A 9 -50.73 15.26 3.80
N ALA A 10 -51.44 15.88 4.75
CA ALA A 10 -51.93 15.24 5.97
C ALA A 10 -53.47 15.21 6.04
N ALA A 11 -53.97 14.32 6.90
CA ALA A 11 -55.32 14.24 7.46
C ALA A 11 -56.49 13.79 6.57
N ALA A 12 -56.90 12.53 6.76
CA ALA A 12 -58.31 12.14 6.87
C ALA A 12 -58.45 10.89 7.75
N VAL A 13 -59.27 10.96 8.80
CA VAL A 13 -59.64 9.84 9.68
C VAL A 13 -61.05 9.39 9.32
N LEU A 14 -61.33 8.07 9.22
CA LEU A 14 -62.48 7.38 9.84
C LEU A 14 -62.73 5.94 9.31
N LEU A 15 -62.98 5.03 10.27
CA LEU A 15 -63.85 3.83 10.24
C LEU A 15 -63.35 2.44 9.75
N PHE A 16 -63.42 1.52 10.72
CA PHE A 16 -63.31 0.04 10.79
C PHE A 16 -64.27 -0.75 9.85
N PRO A 17 -64.24 -2.13 9.76
CA PRO A 17 -63.55 -3.12 10.63
C PRO A 17 -62.80 -4.31 9.96
N MET A 18 -62.06 -5.08 10.78
CA MET A 18 -61.64 -6.47 10.50
C MET A 18 -62.77 -7.49 10.74
N PRO A 19 -62.64 -8.71 10.20
CA PRO A 19 -62.98 -9.93 10.94
C PRO A 19 -61.80 -10.92 11.08
N ALA A 20 -61.87 -11.78 12.10
CA ALA A 20 -60.80 -12.67 12.57
C ALA A 20 -60.98 -14.14 12.14
N LEU A 21 -59.95 -14.97 12.38
CA LEU A 21 -59.92 -16.45 12.53
C LEU A 21 -58.46 -16.86 12.88
N ALA A 22 -58.13 -17.96 13.58
CA ALA A 22 -58.56 -18.51 14.88
C ALA A 22 -57.48 -19.53 15.35
N ASP A 23 -57.34 -19.79 16.65
CA ASP A 23 -56.38 -20.76 17.22
C ASP A 23 -56.77 -22.24 17.01
N ASP A 24 -55.75 -23.12 16.95
CA ASP A 24 -55.55 -24.33 17.80
C ASP A 24 -54.87 -25.51 17.07
N ALA A 25 -53.72 -25.99 17.59
CA ALA A 25 -53.42 -27.41 17.90
C ALA A 25 -51.92 -27.68 18.15
N VAL A 26 -51.61 -28.39 19.24
CA VAL A 26 -50.27 -28.88 19.64
C VAL A 26 -50.24 -30.43 19.62
N PRO A 27 -49.09 -31.06 19.31
CA PRO A 27 -48.81 -32.39 19.87
C PRO A 27 -47.34 -32.65 20.32
N THR A 28 -47.15 -32.74 21.65
CA THR A 28 -46.40 -33.76 22.45
C THR A 28 -45.06 -34.39 21.99
N ASP A 29 -44.05 -34.31 22.88
CA ASP A 29 -42.85 -35.18 22.98
C ASP A 29 -43.14 -36.64 23.41
N PRO A 30 -42.25 -37.62 23.11
CA PRO A 30 -41.44 -38.30 24.16
C PRO A 30 -40.08 -38.91 23.65
N PRO A 31 -39.28 -39.69 24.44
CA PRO A 31 -38.82 -39.60 25.84
C PRO A 31 -37.26 -39.71 26.01
N GLY A 32 -36.71 -39.53 27.23
CA GLY A 32 -35.25 -39.56 27.54
C GLY A 32 -34.72 -40.75 28.38
N ILE A 33 -33.66 -40.53 29.21
CA ILE A 33 -32.96 -41.38 30.25
C ILE A 33 -31.44 -41.60 29.95
N PRO A 34 -30.47 -41.63 30.93
CA PRO A 34 -30.44 -41.26 32.37
C PRO A 34 -29.29 -40.28 32.76
N ALA A 35 -29.12 -40.03 34.08
CA ALA A 35 -28.21 -39.05 34.68
C ALA A 35 -27.07 -39.60 35.57
N ALA A 36 -26.11 -38.71 35.87
CA ALA A 36 -25.23 -38.66 37.05
C ALA A 36 -24.66 -37.21 37.15
N GLY A 37 -24.25 -36.64 38.29
CA GLY A 37 -24.29 -37.06 39.70
C GLY A 37 -23.80 -35.92 40.61
N GLU A 38 -24.03 -36.01 41.94
CA GLU A 38 -23.64 -34.97 42.93
C GLU A 38 -22.20 -35.22 43.47
N LEU A 39 -21.37 -34.25 43.85
CA LEU A 39 -21.38 -33.28 44.98
C LEU A 39 -20.11 -32.36 44.85
N PRO A 40 -19.79 -31.42 45.78
CA PRO A 40 -20.52 -30.23 46.24
C PRO A 40 -19.67 -28.93 46.13
N SER A 41 -20.20 -27.79 46.59
CA SER A 41 -19.57 -26.45 46.56
C SER A 41 -18.93 -26.03 47.89
N GLU A 42 -17.77 -25.34 47.86
CA GLU A 42 -17.30 -24.48 48.97
C GLU A 42 -16.63 -23.18 48.46
N SER A 43 -16.77 -22.11 49.25
CA SER A 43 -16.16 -20.77 49.07
C SER A 43 -15.14 -20.50 50.20
N PRO A 44 -14.27 -19.48 50.08
CA PRO A 44 -14.03 -18.62 51.23
C PRO A 44 -13.78 -17.12 50.92
N SER A 45 -13.73 -16.31 51.98
CA SER A 45 -13.67 -14.83 52.00
C SER A 45 -12.53 -14.25 52.86
N ASP A 46 -12.15 -13.01 52.57
CA ASP A 46 -11.55 -11.95 53.43
C ASP A 46 -10.16 -12.07 54.13
N ALA A 47 -9.21 -11.26 53.61
CA ALA A 47 -8.38 -10.22 54.28
C ALA A 47 -7.34 -10.60 55.38
N PRO A 48 -6.38 -9.71 55.81
CA PRO A 48 -6.14 -8.30 55.44
C PRO A 48 -4.66 -7.90 55.10
N VAL A 49 -4.45 -6.59 54.88
CA VAL A 49 -3.17 -5.88 54.57
C VAL A 49 -2.51 -5.29 55.84
N PRO A 50 -1.19 -4.98 55.84
CA PRO A 50 -0.77 -3.67 56.38
C PRO A 50 0.40 -2.94 55.66
N ASP A 51 0.22 -1.62 55.55
CA ASP A 51 1.14 -0.47 55.73
C ASP A 51 2.52 -0.30 55.02
N SER A 52 2.71 0.94 54.50
CA SER A 52 3.98 1.58 54.14
C SER A 52 4.62 2.30 55.34
N PRO A 53 5.89 2.75 55.28
CA PRO A 53 6.13 4.17 54.97
C PRO A 53 7.46 4.50 54.22
N SER A 54 7.68 5.81 54.04
CA SER A 54 8.74 6.52 53.30
C SER A 54 10.16 6.53 53.92
N SER A 55 11.21 6.76 53.09
CA SER A 55 12.05 8.00 53.06
C SER A 55 13.55 7.82 52.73
N SER A 56 14.12 8.84 52.06
CA SER A 56 15.51 9.38 52.17
C SER A 56 16.77 8.54 51.88
N ASP A 57 17.44 8.89 50.77
CA ASP A 57 18.74 9.62 50.71
C ASP A 57 20.09 8.96 51.13
N THR A 58 21.14 9.42 50.44
CA THR A 58 22.61 9.29 50.67
C THR A 58 23.32 7.94 50.52
N GLY A 59 24.54 8.02 49.96
CA GLY A 59 25.70 7.42 50.63
C GLY A 59 26.58 6.46 49.83
N GLU A 60 27.80 6.92 49.52
CA GLU A 60 29.00 6.15 49.15
C GLU A 60 29.31 5.02 50.18
N GLU A 61 30.19 4.03 49.97
CA GLU A 61 31.57 4.10 49.47
C GLU A 61 32.23 2.69 49.38
N GLN A 62 33.48 2.64 48.90
CA GLN A 62 34.54 1.62 49.14
C GLN A 62 34.54 0.27 48.37
N SER A 63 35.40 0.24 47.33
CA SER A 63 36.23 -0.91 46.93
C SER A 63 37.51 -0.95 47.80
N PRO A 64 38.36 -2.02 47.80
CA PRO A 64 39.55 -1.94 46.92
C PRO A 64 40.20 -3.27 46.42
N HIS A 65 40.87 -3.17 45.25
CA HIS A 65 42.19 -3.76 44.88
C HIS A 65 42.38 -5.30 44.70
N VAL A 66 43.31 -5.83 43.87
CA VAL A 66 44.16 -5.33 42.74
C VAL A 66 44.70 -6.56 41.96
N GLY A 67 45.03 -6.44 40.66
CA GLY A 67 45.67 -7.53 39.89
C GLY A 67 46.07 -7.17 38.44
N GLU A 68 47.28 -6.61 38.29
CA GLU A 68 48.01 -6.05 37.14
C GLU A 68 47.86 -6.65 35.71
N GLY A 69 48.16 -5.82 34.69
CA GLY A 69 48.13 -6.13 33.24
C GLY A 69 49.45 -6.71 32.64
N PRO A 70 49.66 -6.65 31.30
CA PRO A 70 49.96 -5.36 30.66
C PRO A 70 49.43 -5.09 29.22
N ASP A 71 49.21 -3.81 28.97
CA ASP A 71 49.40 -2.96 27.76
C ASP A 71 49.46 -3.56 26.32
N THR A 72 48.62 -3.03 25.41
CA THR A 72 49.08 -2.42 24.13
C THR A 72 47.96 -1.68 23.37
N GLY A 73 48.19 -0.39 23.06
CA GLY A 73 47.81 0.29 21.81
C GLY A 73 46.32 0.40 21.39
N GLY A 74 45.74 1.59 21.49
CA GLY A 74 44.36 1.87 21.03
C GLY A 74 44.22 2.34 19.56
N ARG A 75 43.07 2.03 18.95
CA ARG A 75 42.44 2.73 17.80
C ARG A 75 40.99 2.25 17.61
N PRO A 76 39.98 3.13 17.46
CA PRO A 76 38.64 2.73 17.00
C PRO A 76 38.58 2.63 15.45
N SER A 77 37.68 1.79 14.94
CA SER A 77 37.58 1.39 13.53
C SER A 77 36.78 2.36 12.65
N ALA A 78 37.05 2.29 11.34
CA ALA A 78 36.45 3.12 10.28
C ALA A 78 35.14 2.53 9.70
N PRO A 79 34.32 3.35 8.99
CA PRO A 79 33.13 2.88 8.26
C PRO A 79 33.44 2.09 6.97
N PRO A 80 32.46 1.36 6.40
CA PRO A 80 32.65 0.50 5.22
C PRO A 80 32.69 1.27 3.87
N PRO A 81 33.20 0.64 2.78
CA PRO A 81 33.57 1.33 1.54
C PRO A 81 32.44 1.48 0.51
N ALA A 82 32.60 2.45 -0.39
CA ALA A 82 31.82 2.58 -1.62
C ALA A 82 32.29 1.59 -2.71
N ALA A 83 31.38 1.15 -3.57
CA ALA A 83 31.66 0.26 -4.69
C ALA A 83 31.93 1.03 -6.00
N GLU A 84 32.86 0.52 -6.80
CA GLU A 84 33.25 1.06 -8.10
C GLU A 84 32.27 0.63 -9.21
N SER A 85 32.17 1.45 -10.27
CA SER A 85 31.57 1.06 -11.56
C SER A 85 32.56 1.33 -12.69
N SER A 86 32.85 0.30 -13.48
CA SER A 86 33.88 0.28 -14.54
C SER A 86 33.46 0.95 -15.85
N GLU A 87 34.43 1.55 -16.54
CA GLU A 87 34.33 2.03 -17.93
C GLU A 87 34.37 0.89 -18.96
N GLU A 88 33.74 1.08 -20.13
CA GLU A 88 34.27 0.72 -21.47
C GLU A 88 33.54 1.50 -22.58
N GLY A 89 34.23 1.86 -23.68
CA GLY A 89 33.61 2.05 -25.01
C GLY A 89 33.63 3.44 -25.68
N SER A 90 34.74 3.79 -26.34
CA SER A 90 34.87 4.93 -27.30
C SER A 90 34.39 4.53 -28.72
N PRO A 91 34.42 5.37 -29.80
CA PRO A 91 34.74 6.82 -29.94
C PRO A 91 33.74 7.62 -30.83
N VAL A 92 33.96 8.95 -31.01
CA VAL A 92 33.35 9.75 -32.10
C VAL A 92 34.38 10.72 -32.72
N GLU A 93 34.30 10.98 -34.02
CA GLU A 93 35.30 11.69 -34.84
C GLU A 93 35.32 13.23 -34.69
N GLU A 94 36.46 13.83 -35.09
CA GLU A 94 36.65 15.28 -35.25
C GLU A 94 35.86 15.88 -36.44
N ALA A 95 35.41 17.12 -36.29
CA ALA A 95 35.21 18.05 -37.42
C ALA A 95 35.39 19.53 -37.03
N LEU A 96 36.65 20.00 -37.13
CA LEU A 96 37.13 21.34 -37.50
C LEU A 96 36.11 22.50 -37.67
N MET A 97 36.43 23.66 -37.06
CA MET A 97 36.52 25.02 -37.67
C MET A 97 37.13 26.00 -36.62
N PRO A 98 37.72 27.16 -37.00
CA PRO A 98 39.11 27.44 -36.60
C PRO A 98 39.39 28.64 -35.66
N ASP A 99 40.67 28.71 -35.29
CA ASP A 99 41.42 29.76 -34.55
C ASP A 99 41.11 31.24 -34.84
N GLY A 100 41.25 32.05 -33.78
CA GLY A 100 42.41 32.96 -33.72
C GLY A 100 42.18 34.47 -33.69
N ALA A 101 42.30 35.08 -32.50
CA ALA A 101 43.12 36.28 -32.25
C ALA A 101 43.11 36.71 -30.76
N ASP A 102 44.24 36.50 -30.09
CA ASP A 102 44.73 37.24 -28.91
C ASP A 102 46.00 37.97 -29.41
N PRO A 103 46.32 39.23 -29.00
CA PRO A 103 46.90 39.45 -27.66
C PRO A 103 46.52 40.76 -26.93
N SER A 104 46.70 40.71 -25.62
CA SER A 104 46.95 41.85 -24.72
C SER A 104 48.03 42.83 -25.20
N ASP A 105 47.82 44.14 -25.03
CA ASP A 105 48.53 44.96 -24.02
C ASP A 105 48.23 46.47 -24.10
N GLY A 106 48.33 47.18 -22.96
CA GLY A 106 48.96 48.51 -22.93
C GLY A 106 48.11 49.78 -22.69
N ALA A 107 48.23 50.29 -21.45
CA ALA A 107 48.44 51.70 -21.08
C ALA A 107 47.27 52.72 -20.94
N ASP A 108 47.27 53.34 -19.75
CA ASP A 108 47.08 54.76 -19.42
C ASP A 108 45.82 55.55 -19.88
N ILE A 109 44.91 55.78 -18.92
CA ILE A 109 44.15 57.04 -18.75
C ILE A 109 44.14 57.40 -17.25
N PRO A 110 44.37 58.66 -16.84
CA PRO A 110 44.70 59.01 -15.45
C PRO A 110 43.50 59.22 -14.54
N ALA A 111 43.74 59.12 -13.23
CA ALA A 111 42.82 59.59 -12.20
C ALA A 111 43.04 61.09 -11.94
N ASP A 112 42.09 61.92 -12.37
CA ASP A 112 41.79 63.23 -11.77
C ASP A 112 40.46 63.77 -12.34
N GLU A 113 39.37 63.53 -11.61
CA GLU A 113 38.39 64.55 -11.19
C GLU A 113 37.19 63.84 -10.52
N VAL A 114 36.98 64.15 -9.25
CA VAL A 114 35.74 63.82 -8.52
C VAL A 114 34.89 65.09 -8.49
N PRO A 115 33.78 65.17 -9.25
CA PRO A 115 32.69 66.06 -8.90
C PRO A 115 31.95 65.39 -7.73
N GLY A 116 32.01 66.00 -6.55
CA GLY A 116 31.28 65.49 -5.39
C GLY A 116 29.79 65.38 -5.70
N GLY A 117 29.17 64.27 -5.29
CA GLY A 117 27.73 64.13 -5.32
C GLY A 117 27.10 65.10 -4.33
N GLU A 118 26.69 66.28 -4.79
CA GLU A 118 25.73 67.10 -4.07
C GLU A 118 24.43 66.31 -3.97
N MET A 119 23.90 66.17 -2.75
CA MET A 119 22.50 65.77 -2.58
C MET A 119 21.65 66.80 -3.31
N ARG A 120 20.92 66.37 -4.33
CA ARG A 120 19.79 67.15 -4.82
C ARG A 120 18.79 67.25 -3.69
N GLU A 121 18.32 68.47 -3.41
CA GLU A 121 17.22 68.69 -2.47
C GLU A 121 15.97 67.92 -2.90
N PRO A 122 15.06 67.58 -1.97
CA PRO A 122 13.84 66.86 -2.30
C PRO A 122 13.02 67.65 -3.32
N GLY A 123 12.94 67.13 -4.54
CA GLY A 123 12.11 67.72 -5.57
C GLY A 123 10.65 67.50 -5.22
N SER A 124 9.94 68.57 -4.83
CA SER A 124 8.48 68.60 -4.85
C SER A 124 7.97 68.17 -6.23
N LEU A 125 6.77 67.57 -6.26
CA LEU A 125 6.08 67.26 -7.52
C LEU A 125 6.05 68.49 -8.45
N PRO A 126 6.21 68.32 -9.77
CA PRO A 126 6.22 69.44 -10.70
C PRO A 126 4.89 70.21 -10.62
N ASP A 127 4.98 71.51 -10.32
CA ASP A 127 3.85 72.45 -10.30
C ASP A 127 3.07 72.42 -11.62
N GLY A 128 1.78 72.07 -11.57
CA GLY A 128 0.88 72.36 -12.68
C GLY A 128 -0.31 71.41 -12.91
N SER A 129 -1.37 71.61 -12.12
CA SER A 129 -2.75 71.77 -12.64
C SER A 129 -3.69 70.58 -12.93
N ASP A 130 -3.40 69.34 -12.51
CA ASP A 130 -4.48 68.36 -12.24
C ASP A 130 -4.22 67.66 -10.89
N PRO A 131 -5.16 67.71 -9.91
CA PRO A 131 -5.05 66.88 -8.72
C PRO A 131 -5.21 65.42 -9.14
N VAL A 132 -4.32 64.55 -8.65
CA VAL A 132 -4.52 63.11 -8.78
C VAL A 132 -5.88 62.77 -8.15
N PRO A 133 -6.83 62.19 -8.89
CA PRO A 133 -8.18 62.00 -8.37
C PRO A 133 -8.17 61.01 -7.20
N ASP A 134 -8.94 61.32 -6.16
CA ASP A 134 -9.20 60.39 -5.06
C ASP A 134 -9.85 59.12 -5.62
N ARG A 135 -9.15 57.98 -5.49
CA ARG A 135 -9.66 56.67 -5.83
C ARG A 135 -10.78 56.31 -4.86
N ILE A 136 -11.97 56.05 -5.39
CA ILE A 136 -13.06 55.46 -4.60
C ILE A 136 -12.83 53.95 -4.52
N VAL A 137 -12.56 53.46 -3.31
CA VAL A 137 -12.49 52.04 -2.97
C VAL A 137 -13.73 51.68 -2.15
N PRO A 138 -14.44 50.58 -2.46
CA PRO A 138 -15.54 50.08 -1.62
C PRO A 138 -15.08 49.74 -0.20
N ASP A 139 -16.00 49.75 0.75
CA ASP A 139 -15.76 49.14 2.06
C ASP A 139 -15.63 47.62 1.90
N GLY A 140 -14.65 47.01 2.56
CA GLY A 140 -14.40 45.56 2.45
C GLY A 140 -13.08 45.15 3.11
N THR A 141 -12.78 43.85 3.10
CA THR A 141 -11.48 43.34 3.58
C THR A 141 -10.47 43.22 2.44
N TYR A 142 -9.27 43.78 2.60
CA TYR A 142 -8.23 43.79 1.58
C TYR A 142 -6.87 43.31 2.09
N VAL A 143 -6.08 42.73 1.20
CA VAL A 143 -4.63 42.58 1.33
C VAL A 143 -3.97 43.69 0.51
N ILE A 144 -3.01 44.40 1.10
CA ILE A 144 -2.40 45.59 0.49
C ILE A 144 -1.00 45.22 0.01
N ARG A 145 -0.87 44.91 -1.28
CA ARG A 145 0.37 44.45 -1.93
C ARG A 145 1.25 45.64 -2.31
N SER A 146 2.54 45.58 -1.99
CA SER A 146 3.52 46.56 -2.46
C SER A 146 3.89 46.25 -3.90
N GLN A 147 3.86 47.24 -4.79
CA GLN A 147 4.29 47.06 -6.18
C GLN A 147 5.81 47.04 -6.36
N ASN A 148 6.58 47.29 -5.30
CA ASN A 148 8.03 47.16 -5.34
C ASN A 148 8.49 45.69 -5.46
N ALA A 149 7.65 44.72 -5.09
CA ALA A 149 8.02 43.30 -5.07
C ALA A 149 6.82 42.40 -5.43
N GLU A 150 7.07 41.12 -5.68
CA GLU A 150 6.07 40.27 -6.35
C GLU A 150 4.94 39.81 -5.44
N ARG A 151 5.22 39.50 -4.16
CA ARG A 151 4.27 38.89 -3.23
C ARG A 151 4.24 39.55 -1.85
N GLN A 152 4.95 40.65 -1.67
CA GLN A 152 5.07 41.33 -0.38
C GLN A 152 3.87 42.24 -0.12
N VAL A 153 3.31 42.15 1.08
CA VAL A 153 2.07 42.83 1.49
C VAL A 153 2.26 43.52 2.83
N LEU A 154 1.45 44.53 3.12
CA LEU A 154 1.45 45.27 4.38
C LEU A 154 1.05 44.35 5.54
N ASP A 155 1.96 44.17 6.49
CA ASP A 155 1.91 43.23 7.61
C ASP A 155 2.10 43.98 8.95
N VAL A 156 1.55 43.41 10.03
CA VAL A 156 1.83 43.81 11.42
C VAL A 156 2.82 42.82 12.02
N THR A 157 4.06 43.28 12.23
CA THR A 157 5.22 42.46 12.59
C THR A 157 4.90 41.40 13.66
N GLY A 158 5.22 40.15 13.35
CA GLY A 158 5.16 39.03 14.30
C GLY A 158 3.75 38.66 14.78
N CYS A 159 2.70 38.98 14.01
CA CYS A 159 1.29 38.74 14.39
C CYS A 159 0.91 39.38 15.74
N SER A 160 1.52 40.52 16.08
CA SER A 160 1.30 41.17 17.37
C SER A 160 -0.09 41.81 17.49
N SER A 161 -0.71 41.68 18.65
CA SER A 161 -1.94 42.42 19.03
C SER A 161 -1.66 43.74 19.74
N GLU A 162 -0.40 44.10 20.01
CA GLU A 162 -0.06 45.20 20.92
C GLU A 162 -0.09 46.60 20.29
N ASP A 163 -0.34 47.62 21.12
CA ASP A 163 -0.25 49.03 20.70
C ASP A 163 1.22 49.34 20.38
N GLY A 164 1.50 49.89 19.20
CA GLY A 164 2.87 50.23 18.78
C GLY A 164 3.63 49.08 18.12
N ALA A 165 2.98 47.95 17.81
CA ALA A 165 3.57 46.95 16.93
C ALA A 165 3.80 47.56 15.53
N ASN A 166 4.92 47.18 14.93
CA ASN A 166 5.42 47.80 13.71
C ASN A 166 4.63 47.39 12.47
N ALA A 167 4.51 48.30 11.49
CA ALA A 167 4.04 47.97 10.15
C ALA A 167 5.25 47.68 9.23
N GLU A 168 5.23 46.54 8.56
CA GLU A 168 6.29 46.11 7.65
C GLU A 168 5.70 45.56 6.35
N ILE A 169 6.56 45.24 5.38
CA ILE A 169 6.20 44.35 4.28
C ILE A 169 6.70 42.93 4.57
N TRP A 170 5.84 41.96 4.31
CA TRP A 170 6.15 40.53 4.43
C TRP A 170 5.52 39.74 3.28
N SER A 171 6.12 38.62 2.90
CA SER A 171 5.57 37.72 1.88
C SER A 171 4.15 37.26 2.23
N SER A 172 3.21 37.36 1.28
CA SER A 172 1.82 37.02 1.55
C SER A 172 1.65 35.56 1.94
N ASN A 173 0.91 35.33 3.02
CA ASN A 173 0.65 34.04 3.65
C ASN A 173 -0.82 33.86 4.07
N GLY A 174 -1.69 34.82 3.74
CA GLY A 174 -3.12 34.79 4.06
C GLY A 174 -3.49 35.04 5.52
N GLY A 175 -2.51 35.33 6.39
CA GLY A 175 -2.70 35.63 7.81
C GLY A 175 -3.55 36.88 8.07
N ALA A 176 -4.26 36.90 9.20
CA ALA A 176 -5.13 38.02 9.57
C ALA A 176 -4.37 39.33 9.88
N ASN A 177 -3.07 39.24 10.18
CA ASN A 177 -2.14 40.38 10.30
C ASN A 177 -1.86 41.09 8.96
N GLN A 178 -2.08 40.41 7.83
CA GLN A 178 -1.90 40.94 6.48
C GLN A 178 -3.21 41.44 5.85
N LYS A 179 -4.32 41.33 6.58
CA LYS A 179 -5.67 41.69 6.12
C LYS A 179 -6.14 42.94 6.84
N TRP A 180 -6.70 43.86 6.07
CA TRP A 180 -7.10 45.19 6.50
C TRP A 180 -8.56 45.44 6.10
N ASP A 181 -9.42 45.68 7.09
CA ASP A 181 -10.74 46.26 6.82
C ASP A 181 -10.51 47.70 6.37
N VAL A 182 -10.88 47.98 5.13
CA VAL A 182 -10.87 49.33 4.55
C VAL A 182 -12.27 49.89 4.73
N THR A 183 -12.37 51.06 5.35
CA THR A 183 -13.66 51.75 5.53
C THR A 183 -13.54 53.21 5.16
N ARG A 184 -14.37 53.66 4.23
CA ARG A 184 -14.45 55.04 3.76
C ARG A 184 -15.26 55.89 4.73
N ARG A 185 -14.78 57.11 5.00
CA ARG A 185 -15.44 58.11 5.84
C ARG A 185 -16.23 59.12 4.99
N GLU A 186 -17.12 59.85 5.66
CA GLU A 186 -17.93 60.91 5.04
C GLU A 186 -17.07 62.04 4.42
N ASP A 187 -15.88 62.28 4.99
CA ASP A 187 -14.90 63.26 4.52
C ASP A 187 -14.05 62.79 3.31
N GLY A 188 -14.24 61.55 2.85
CA GLY A 188 -13.51 60.95 1.75
C GLY A 188 -12.22 60.23 2.13
N THR A 189 -11.76 60.35 3.37
CA THR A 189 -10.61 59.57 3.89
C THR A 189 -11.01 58.13 4.19
N TYR A 190 -10.02 57.25 4.33
CA TYR A 190 -10.16 55.86 4.71
C TYR A 190 -9.49 55.59 6.05
N THR A 191 -10.04 54.65 6.80
CA THR A 191 -9.34 53.96 7.88
C THR A 191 -8.99 52.55 7.45
N LEU A 192 -7.76 52.13 7.73
CA LEU A 192 -7.27 50.76 7.52
C LEU A 192 -7.17 50.09 8.88
N ARG A 193 -8.02 49.09 9.16
CA ARG A 193 -8.06 48.38 10.44
C ARG A 193 -7.59 46.94 10.28
N SER A 194 -6.55 46.53 11.01
CA SER A 194 -6.05 45.15 10.97
C SER A 194 -7.13 44.16 11.44
N VAL A 195 -7.37 43.13 10.63
CA VAL A 195 -8.36 42.08 10.92
C VAL A 195 -7.96 41.25 12.13
N LEU A 196 -6.66 41.08 12.39
CA LEU A 196 -6.17 40.33 13.55
C LEU A 196 -6.45 41.03 14.89
N SER A 197 -6.20 42.34 14.97
CA SER A 197 -6.15 43.08 16.24
C SER A 197 -7.31 44.05 16.45
N GLY A 198 -8.04 44.41 15.39
CA GLY A 198 -9.04 45.49 15.40
C GLY A 198 -8.44 46.89 15.55
N LYS A 199 -7.12 47.05 15.41
CA LYS A 199 -6.39 48.32 15.52
C LYS A 199 -6.12 48.94 14.16
N TYR A 200 -5.82 50.24 14.14
CA TYR A 200 -5.69 51.02 12.91
C TYR A 200 -4.23 51.23 12.53
N LEU A 201 -3.97 51.29 11.22
CA LEU A 201 -2.70 51.74 10.66
C LEU A 201 -2.49 53.22 11.04
N ASP A 202 -1.41 53.51 11.75
CA ASP A 202 -1.19 54.74 12.50
C ASP A 202 0.23 55.28 12.26
N VAL A 203 0.35 56.58 11.94
CA VAL A 203 1.64 57.28 11.90
C VAL A 203 2.07 57.61 13.33
N SER A 204 3.17 56.97 13.77
CA SER A 204 3.61 56.98 15.16
C SER A 204 3.80 58.39 15.71
N GLY A 205 3.13 58.66 16.84
CA GLY A 205 3.18 59.97 17.52
C GLY A 205 2.47 61.11 16.78
N ALA A 206 1.71 60.82 15.71
CA ALA A 206 1.12 61.80 14.81
C ALA A 206 2.15 62.78 14.20
N SER A 207 3.33 62.25 13.87
CA SER A 207 4.44 63.04 13.30
C SER A 207 4.20 63.41 11.83
N GLU A 208 4.36 64.69 11.52
CA GLU A 208 4.34 65.26 10.15
C GLU A 208 5.73 65.25 9.48
N GLU A 209 6.73 64.61 10.09
CA GLU A 209 8.10 64.50 9.56
C GLU A 209 8.26 63.30 8.61
N ALA A 210 8.92 63.51 7.47
CA ALA A 210 9.30 62.43 6.56
C ALA A 210 10.26 61.44 7.26
N GLY A 211 9.94 60.16 7.18
CA GLY A 211 10.65 59.09 7.88
C GLY A 211 9.97 58.65 9.18
N ALA A 212 8.86 59.27 9.58
CA ALA A 212 8.07 58.81 10.72
C ALA A 212 7.57 57.38 10.50
N ASN A 213 7.66 56.57 11.56
CA ASN A 213 7.37 55.14 11.52
C ASN A 213 5.87 54.86 11.48
N VAL A 214 5.45 53.85 10.71
CA VAL A 214 4.06 53.38 10.71
C VAL A 214 3.92 52.17 11.63
N ILE A 215 2.84 52.16 12.41
CA ILE A 215 2.55 51.18 13.46
C ILE A 215 1.07 50.79 13.40
N GLN A 216 0.65 49.80 14.18
CA GLN A 216 -0.75 49.69 14.59
C GLN A 216 -0.98 50.41 15.92
N TRP A 217 -2.14 51.06 16.07
CA TRP A 217 -2.57 51.64 17.33
C TRP A 217 -4.09 51.52 17.52
N LYS A 218 -4.56 51.45 18.77
CA LYS A 218 -6.00 51.54 19.06
C LYS A 218 -6.64 52.79 18.45
N GLY A 219 -7.89 52.66 18.04
CA GLY A 219 -8.64 53.76 17.42
C GLY A 219 -8.69 55.00 18.30
N ASN A 220 -8.13 56.12 17.82
CA ASN A 220 -8.13 57.41 18.49
C ASN A 220 -8.94 58.48 17.71
N GLY A 221 -9.22 58.24 16.42
CA GLY A 221 -10.01 59.12 15.56
C GLY A 221 -9.25 60.29 14.93
N GLY A 222 -7.94 60.40 15.19
CA GLY A 222 -7.06 61.43 14.67
C GLY A 222 -6.59 61.20 13.23
N ASP A 223 -6.01 62.25 12.67
CA ASP A 223 -5.55 62.36 11.28
C ASP A 223 -4.42 61.36 10.98
N ASN A 224 -3.64 61.00 11.99
CA ASN A 224 -2.59 59.99 11.90
C ASN A 224 -3.10 58.56 11.67
N GLN A 225 -4.42 58.31 11.77
CA GLN A 225 -5.09 57.04 11.47
C GLN A 225 -5.98 57.11 10.22
N ARG A 226 -5.93 58.24 9.48
CA ARG A 226 -6.76 58.51 8.29
C ARG A 226 -5.86 58.65 7.06
N TRP A 227 -6.33 58.12 5.94
CA TRP A 227 -5.55 57.99 4.72
C TRP A 227 -6.38 58.40 3.50
N ARG A 228 -5.76 59.01 2.48
CA ARG A 228 -6.36 59.22 1.15
C ARG A 228 -5.76 58.21 0.18
N PHE A 229 -6.56 57.78 -0.78
CA PHE A 229 -6.15 56.84 -1.82
C PHE A 229 -6.14 57.59 -3.15
N MET A 230 -4.99 57.70 -3.81
CA MET A 230 -4.80 58.52 -5.02
C MET A 230 -4.21 57.65 -6.15
N ASP A 231 -4.84 57.66 -7.34
CA ASP A 231 -4.42 56.85 -8.49
C ASP A 231 -3.15 57.43 -9.17
N ALA A 232 -1.97 56.91 -8.85
CA ALA A 232 -0.70 57.34 -9.44
C ALA A 232 -0.34 56.54 -10.71
N GLU A 233 0.62 57.05 -11.50
CA GLU A 233 1.14 56.31 -12.65
C GLU A 233 1.79 55.00 -12.18
N GLY A 234 1.18 53.87 -12.55
CA GLY A 234 1.63 52.53 -12.17
C GLY A 234 0.96 51.92 -10.93
N GLY A 235 0.22 52.67 -10.10
CA GLY A 235 -0.39 52.06 -8.90
C GLY A 235 -1.13 53.02 -7.96
N LEU A 236 -1.63 52.50 -6.84
CA LEU A 236 -2.26 53.32 -5.82
C LEU A 236 -1.21 53.93 -4.89
N MET A 237 -1.28 55.24 -4.67
CA MET A 237 -0.58 55.91 -3.59
C MET A 237 -1.50 56.07 -2.37
N ILE A 238 -0.99 55.72 -1.19
CA ILE A 238 -1.72 55.83 0.09
C ILE A 238 -1.14 57.03 0.84
N VAL A 239 -1.83 58.17 0.80
CA VAL A 239 -1.38 59.46 1.36
C VAL A 239 -1.94 59.66 2.77
N SER A 240 -1.17 60.22 3.68
CA SER A 240 -1.60 60.49 5.06
C SER A 240 -2.60 61.65 5.11
N ALA A 241 -3.55 61.62 6.03
CA ALA A 241 -4.40 62.78 6.29
C ALA A 241 -3.70 63.85 7.14
N LEU A 242 -2.55 63.56 7.75
CA LEU A 242 -1.71 64.55 8.45
C LEU A 242 -1.14 65.61 7.49
N SER A 243 -0.66 65.17 6.32
CA SER A 243 -0.12 66.05 5.28
C SER A 243 -0.21 65.37 3.92
N GLU A 244 -0.55 66.15 2.90
CA GLU A 244 -0.57 65.72 1.50
C GLU A 244 0.86 65.47 0.94
N ASP A 245 1.89 66.00 1.62
CA ASP A 245 3.30 65.78 1.32
C ASP A 245 3.86 64.48 1.95
N LEU A 246 3.02 63.57 2.44
CA LEU A 246 3.42 62.31 3.07
C LEU A 246 2.58 61.11 2.61
N CYS A 247 3.25 60.08 2.08
CA CYS A 247 2.62 58.82 1.65
C CYS A 247 3.30 57.58 2.25
N LEU A 248 2.58 56.46 2.25
CA LEU A 248 3.01 55.16 2.76
C LEU A 248 4.14 54.60 1.88
N ASP A 249 5.31 54.40 2.47
CA ASP A 249 6.57 54.09 1.78
C ASP A 249 7.27 52.89 2.42
N VAL A 250 7.74 51.94 1.62
CA VAL A 250 8.66 50.89 2.05
C VAL A 250 10.09 51.43 2.10
N SER A 251 10.56 51.69 3.33
CA SER A 251 11.84 52.35 3.61
C SER A 251 13.01 51.76 2.82
N GLY A 252 13.76 52.65 2.15
CA GLY A 252 14.92 52.29 1.33
C GLY A 252 14.58 51.45 0.09
N ALA A 253 13.31 51.42 -0.33
CA ALA A 253 12.79 50.56 -1.37
C ALA A 253 13.12 49.07 -1.15
N SER A 254 13.04 48.60 0.10
CA SER A 254 13.21 47.17 0.42
C SER A 254 12.22 46.30 -0.38
N LYS A 255 12.70 45.14 -0.83
CA LYS A 255 11.90 44.06 -1.45
C LYS A 255 11.89 42.80 -0.60
N LYS A 256 12.44 42.87 0.62
CA LYS A 256 12.61 41.74 1.53
C LYS A 256 11.58 41.82 2.65
N ASP A 257 11.19 40.65 3.13
CA ASP A 257 10.42 40.47 4.36
C ASP A 257 11.07 41.22 5.54
N GLY A 258 10.26 41.90 6.35
CA GLY A 258 10.71 42.83 7.40
C GLY A 258 11.14 44.20 6.86
N GLY A 259 10.82 44.53 5.61
CA GLY A 259 11.01 45.87 5.05
C GLY A 259 10.11 46.88 5.78
N ASN A 260 10.71 47.82 6.50
CA ASN A 260 9.96 48.72 7.37
C ASN A 260 9.07 49.69 6.59
N VAL A 261 7.85 49.93 7.07
CA VAL A 261 6.93 50.90 6.47
C VAL A 261 6.96 52.23 7.25
N ILE A 262 7.16 53.31 6.50
CA ILE A 262 7.26 54.69 6.99
C ILE A 262 6.28 55.58 6.21
N VAL A 263 6.13 56.84 6.64
CA VAL A 263 5.65 57.90 5.74
C VAL A 263 6.81 58.68 5.14
N TRP A 264 6.74 58.97 3.85
CA TRP A 264 7.78 59.70 3.12
C TRP A 264 7.19 60.63 2.06
N SER A 265 7.99 61.59 1.58
CA SER A 265 7.56 62.54 0.54
C SER A 265 7.24 61.82 -0.78
N PRO A 266 6.08 62.08 -1.40
CA PRO A 266 5.69 61.50 -2.68
C PRO A 266 6.74 61.73 -3.79
N HIS A 267 7.24 60.64 -4.34
CA HIS A 267 8.16 60.61 -5.48
C HIS A 267 7.79 59.55 -6.53
N GLY A 268 6.67 58.83 -6.36
CA GLY A 268 6.13 57.89 -7.36
C GLY A 268 6.99 56.63 -7.59
N GLY A 269 7.90 56.31 -6.68
CA GLY A 269 8.69 55.09 -6.76
C GLY A 269 7.84 53.85 -6.42
N GLY A 270 8.19 52.68 -6.95
CA GLY A 270 7.41 51.45 -6.71
C GLY A 270 7.25 51.06 -5.22
N ASN A 271 8.13 51.57 -4.34
CA ASN A 271 8.05 51.46 -2.88
C ASN A 271 6.94 52.32 -2.23
N GLN A 272 6.35 53.25 -2.97
CA GLN A 272 5.20 54.08 -2.57
C GLN A 272 3.91 53.68 -3.30
N LEU A 273 4.00 52.72 -4.24
CA LEU A 273 2.89 52.23 -5.04
C LEU A 273 2.38 50.90 -4.48
N TRP A 274 1.07 50.82 -4.34
CA TRP A 274 0.37 49.71 -3.72
C TRP A 274 -0.75 49.21 -4.63
N GLU A 275 -1.27 48.03 -4.29
CA GLU A 275 -2.42 47.39 -4.91
C GLU A 275 -3.31 46.82 -3.81
N LEU A 276 -4.61 47.15 -3.83
CA LEU A 276 -5.59 46.54 -2.94
C LEU A 276 -6.18 45.30 -3.62
N VAL A 277 -5.78 44.13 -3.16
CA VAL A 277 -6.35 42.85 -3.56
C VAL A 277 -7.48 42.52 -2.59
N SER A 278 -8.70 42.31 -3.09
CA SER A 278 -9.82 41.91 -2.23
C SER A 278 -9.50 40.57 -1.55
N ALA A 279 -9.74 40.49 -0.25
CA ALA A 279 -9.67 39.25 0.51
C ALA A 279 -11.04 38.53 0.56
N GLU A 280 -12.08 39.12 -0.03
CA GLU A 280 -13.42 38.54 -0.14
C GLU A 280 -13.46 37.54 -1.30
N THR A 281 -13.74 36.28 -0.98
CA THR A 281 -13.76 35.18 -1.96
C THR A 281 -15.19 34.86 -2.37
N GLU A 282 -15.66 35.47 -3.46
CA GLU A 282 -16.85 34.98 -4.18
C GLU A 282 -16.45 33.97 -5.25
N VAL A 283 -17.04 32.78 -5.19
CA VAL A 283 -16.89 31.65 -6.13
C VAL A 283 -18.27 31.16 -6.55
N ASP A 284 -18.48 30.95 -7.86
CA ASP A 284 -19.76 30.50 -8.42
C ASP A 284 -19.57 29.14 -9.10
N PRO A 285 -20.02 28.02 -8.50
CA PRO A 285 -19.81 26.69 -9.06
C PRO A 285 -20.75 26.44 -10.26
N GLY A 286 -20.16 26.23 -11.43
CA GLY A 286 -20.87 26.06 -12.70
C GLY A 286 -20.94 24.62 -13.23
N ALA A 287 -20.41 23.63 -12.51
CA ALA A 287 -20.25 22.27 -13.03
C ALA A 287 -20.35 21.15 -11.99
N GLU A 288 -20.57 19.93 -12.46
CA GLU A 288 -20.68 18.70 -11.67
C GLU A 288 -19.70 17.65 -12.19
N VAL A 289 -19.05 16.92 -11.27
CA VAL A 289 -18.26 15.70 -11.52
C VAL A 289 -18.72 14.67 -10.49
N PRO A 290 -19.13 13.44 -10.87
CA PRO A 290 -19.56 12.44 -9.90
C PRO A 290 -18.40 11.91 -9.05
N ASP A 291 -18.70 11.45 -7.84
CA ASP A 291 -17.70 10.85 -6.95
C ASP A 291 -17.01 9.62 -7.58
N GLY A 292 -15.73 9.43 -7.21
CA GLY A 292 -14.93 8.30 -7.64
C GLY A 292 -13.44 8.61 -7.77
N TRP A 293 -12.67 7.64 -8.25
CA TRP A 293 -11.25 7.80 -8.56
C TRP A 293 -11.05 8.33 -9.98
N TYR A 294 -10.12 9.27 -10.13
CA TYR A 294 -9.81 9.94 -11.38
C TYR A 294 -8.31 10.14 -11.57
N ARG A 295 -7.86 10.10 -12.82
CA ARG A 295 -6.64 10.75 -13.27
C ARG A 295 -7.03 12.12 -13.79
N ILE A 296 -6.36 13.18 -13.32
CA ILE A 296 -6.72 14.57 -13.62
C ILE A 296 -5.74 15.11 -14.67
N GLU A 297 -6.18 15.20 -15.92
CA GLU A 297 -5.32 15.52 -17.07
C GLU A 297 -5.28 17.02 -17.35
N ALA A 298 -4.08 17.62 -17.35
CA ALA A 298 -3.88 19.04 -17.64
C ALA A 298 -3.70 19.30 -19.14
N SER A 299 -3.00 18.40 -19.84
CA SER A 299 -2.86 18.36 -21.31
C SER A 299 -2.47 16.95 -21.76
N ASP A 300 -2.48 16.67 -23.07
CA ASP A 300 -2.23 15.33 -23.66
C ASP A 300 -1.04 14.60 -23.02
N GLY A 301 -1.34 13.58 -22.21
CA GLY A 301 -0.34 12.75 -21.52
C GLY A 301 0.37 13.40 -20.33
N VAL A 302 -0.09 14.56 -19.85
CA VAL A 302 0.44 15.29 -18.68
C VAL A 302 -0.68 15.53 -17.67
N VAL A 303 -0.50 14.99 -16.46
CA VAL A 303 -1.54 14.87 -15.43
C VAL A 303 -1.07 15.41 -14.09
N LEU A 304 -2.01 15.67 -13.19
CA LEU A 304 -1.72 16.02 -11.80
C LEU A 304 -0.97 14.88 -11.10
N ASP A 305 0.03 15.20 -10.29
CA ASP A 305 0.93 14.24 -9.64
C ASP A 305 1.32 14.69 -8.22
N VAL A 306 1.42 13.75 -7.28
CA VAL A 306 2.06 13.97 -5.98
C VAL A 306 3.54 13.61 -6.05
N ALA A 307 4.38 14.65 -6.05
CA ALA A 307 5.82 14.56 -6.33
C ALA A 307 6.52 13.41 -5.60
N GLY A 308 7.16 12.54 -6.38
CA GLY A 308 7.93 11.40 -5.87
C GLY A 308 7.12 10.32 -5.16
N CYS A 309 5.78 10.28 -5.33
CA CYS A 309 4.87 9.35 -4.65
C CYS A 309 4.95 9.46 -3.12
N SER A 310 5.14 10.68 -2.62
CA SER A 310 5.30 10.97 -1.19
C SER A 310 3.95 10.97 -0.46
N SER A 311 3.81 10.16 0.59
CA SER A 311 2.74 10.29 1.59
C SER A 311 3.01 11.39 2.63
N GLY A 312 3.98 12.28 2.37
CA GLY A 312 4.35 13.35 3.28
C GLY A 312 3.33 14.47 3.31
N ASN A 313 3.01 14.97 4.50
CA ASN A 313 2.25 16.21 4.66
C ASN A 313 3.12 17.40 4.21
N GLY A 314 2.67 18.13 3.19
CA GLY A 314 3.46 19.14 2.48
C GLY A 314 4.17 18.64 1.22
N ALA A 315 3.89 17.41 0.73
CA ALA A 315 4.38 16.97 -0.58
C ALA A 315 3.85 17.88 -1.69
N ASN A 316 4.71 18.22 -2.65
CA ASN A 316 4.40 19.10 -3.78
C ASN A 316 3.33 18.45 -4.69
N ILE A 317 2.40 19.25 -5.19
CA ILE A 317 1.52 18.86 -6.30
C ILE A 317 2.13 19.44 -7.57
N GLU A 318 2.37 18.58 -8.56
CA GLU A 318 3.00 18.95 -9.83
C GLU A 318 2.21 18.41 -11.02
N LEU A 319 2.59 18.84 -12.21
CA LEU A 319 2.19 18.24 -13.47
C LEU A 319 3.28 17.26 -13.91
N TRP A 320 2.92 16.02 -14.22
CA TRP A 320 3.88 15.00 -14.63
C TRP A 320 3.36 14.11 -15.78
N THR A 321 4.26 13.48 -16.51
CA THR A 321 3.93 12.52 -17.57
C THR A 321 3.09 11.36 -17.02
N SER A 322 1.97 11.08 -17.69
CA SER A 322 0.99 10.07 -17.31
C SER A 322 1.59 8.67 -17.18
N ASN A 323 1.23 7.98 -16.10
CA ASN A 323 1.55 6.60 -15.80
C ASN A 323 0.46 5.96 -14.91
N THR A 324 0.74 4.78 -14.34
CA THR A 324 -0.21 3.99 -13.53
C THR A 324 0.08 4.06 -12.02
N GLY A 325 0.94 4.98 -11.58
CA GLY A 325 1.28 5.19 -10.18
C GLY A 325 0.14 5.80 -9.37
N ILE A 326 0.00 5.38 -8.11
CA ILE A 326 -1.03 5.86 -7.18
C ILE A 326 -0.94 7.36 -6.87
N ASN A 327 0.23 7.97 -7.13
CA ASN A 327 0.47 9.40 -7.01
C ASN A 327 -0.17 10.25 -8.11
N GLN A 328 -0.72 9.63 -9.16
CA GLN A 328 -1.51 10.28 -10.21
C GLN A 328 -3.01 9.92 -10.14
N ALA A 329 -3.42 9.24 -9.06
CA ALA A 329 -4.80 8.90 -8.79
C ALA A 329 -5.36 9.81 -7.70
N PHE A 330 -6.54 10.36 -7.93
CA PHE A 330 -7.19 11.28 -7.00
C PHE A 330 -8.65 10.85 -6.81
N TYR A 331 -9.10 10.79 -5.57
CA TYR A 331 -10.51 10.58 -5.27
C TYR A 331 -11.21 11.94 -5.22
N ILE A 332 -12.30 12.05 -5.97
CA ILE A 332 -13.17 13.22 -6.01
C ILE A 332 -14.40 12.92 -5.16
N ASP A 333 -14.68 13.84 -4.24
CA ASP A 333 -15.88 13.90 -3.41
C ASP A 333 -16.57 15.22 -3.74
N PHE A 334 -17.75 15.13 -4.38
CA PHE A 334 -18.48 16.28 -4.93
C PHE A 334 -19.73 16.60 -4.11
N GLU A 335 -19.75 17.79 -3.52
CA GLU A 335 -20.89 18.30 -2.78
C GLU A 335 -21.29 19.71 -3.24
N ASN A 336 -22.53 19.85 -3.73
CA ASN A 336 -23.18 21.13 -4.01
C ASN A 336 -22.37 22.10 -4.90
N GLY A 337 -21.68 21.58 -5.93
CA GLY A 337 -20.87 22.39 -6.85
C GLY A 337 -19.37 22.50 -6.48
N TYR A 338 -18.99 21.98 -5.31
CA TYR A 338 -17.62 21.97 -4.83
C TYR A 338 -17.06 20.55 -4.85
N VAL A 339 -15.74 20.43 -5.03
CA VAL A 339 -15.01 19.18 -4.81
C VAL A 339 -14.02 19.31 -3.66
N THR A 340 -13.82 18.21 -2.94
CA THR A 340 -12.53 17.91 -2.32
C THR A 340 -11.79 16.89 -3.17
N ILE A 341 -10.45 16.90 -3.08
CA ILE A 341 -9.57 16.08 -3.93
C ILE A 341 -8.59 15.36 -2.99
N GLU A 342 -8.89 14.10 -2.66
CA GLU A 342 -7.98 13.23 -1.89
C GLU A 342 -6.97 12.59 -2.84
N THR A 343 -5.71 12.47 -2.43
CA THR A 343 -4.62 11.88 -3.21
C THR A 343 -4.51 10.37 -2.94
N GLY A 344 -4.16 9.56 -3.94
CA GLY A 344 -3.91 8.12 -3.78
C GLY A 344 -2.70 7.79 -2.89
N THR A 345 -1.86 8.78 -2.59
CA THR A 345 -0.77 8.73 -1.60
C THR A 345 -1.19 9.13 -0.18
N GLY A 346 -2.37 9.73 -0.01
CA GLY A 346 -3.01 10.07 1.26
C GLY A 346 -2.96 11.56 1.64
N GLY A 347 -4.14 12.14 1.92
CA GLY A 347 -4.33 13.56 2.21
C GLY A 347 -4.96 14.31 1.04
N PHE A 348 -5.12 15.63 1.15
CA PHE A 348 -5.87 16.43 0.18
C PHE A 348 -4.98 17.40 -0.61
N VAL A 349 -5.29 17.61 -1.89
CA VAL A 349 -4.73 18.71 -2.68
C VAL A 349 -5.17 20.03 -2.03
N SER A 350 -4.24 20.82 -1.52
CA SER A 350 -4.53 22.03 -0.74
C SER A 350 -3.61 23.19 -1.10
N THR A 351 -4.19 24.38 -1.21
CA THR A 351 -3.43 25.65 -1.19
C THR A 351 -2.81 25.90 0.19
N THR A 352 -1.84 26.80 0.26
CA THR A 352 -1.26 27.36 1.51
C THR A 352 -2.19 28.34 2.24
N GLY A 353 -3.49 28.01 2.34
CA GLY A 353 -4.48 28.77 3.08
C GLY A 353 -5.15 29.91 2.29
N ALA A 354 -5.66 30.91 3.02
CA ALA A 354 -6.48 31.99 2.49
C ALA A 354 -5.65 33.19 1.95
N ASP A 355 -4.58 32.89 1.21
CA ASP A 355 -3.70 33.86 0.54
C ASP A 355 -4.26 34.22 -0.85
N PRO A 356 -4.79 35.44 -1.06
CA PRO A 356 -5.39 35.85 -2.33
C PRO A 356 -4.35 36.30 -3.37
N ILE A 357 -3.04 36.24 -3.08
CA ILE A 357 -1.98 36.62 -4.02
C ILE A 357 -1.52 35.38 -4.81
N PRO A 358 -1.54 35.41 -6.17
CA PRO A 358 -1.04 34.31 -7.00
C PRO A 358 0.42 33.92 -6.73
N GLY A 359 0.74 32.63 -6.94
CA GLY A 359 2.08 32.05 -6.80
C GLY A 359 2.34 31.32 -5.49
N SER A 360 1.31 31.05 -4.68
CA SER A 360 1.40 30.21 -3.49
C SER A 360 1.36 28.72 -3.89
N ASP A 361 2.22 27.88 -3.32
CA ASP A 361 2.33 26.45 -3.68
C ASP A 361 1.04 25.66 -3.36
N VAL A 362 0.78 24.63 -4.15
CA VAL A 362 -0.27 23.63 -3.88
C VAL A 362 0.41 22.34 -3.40
N THR A 363 -0.04 21.83 -2.25
CA THR A 363 0.59 20.70 -1.55
C THR A 363 -0.44 19.71 -1.03
N GLN A 364 -0.05 18.44 -0.95
CA GLN A 364 -0.80 17.41 -0.24
C GLN A 364 -0.83 17.69 1.27
N ARG A 365 -2.01 17.74 1.89
CA ARG A 365 -2.18 17.98 3.32
C ARG A 365 -3.11 16.96 3.98
N SER A 366 -2.64 16.29 5.03
CA SER A 366 -3.43 15.31 5.80
C SER A 366 -4.45 15.99 6.73
N VAL A 367 -4.16 17.21 7.16
CA VAL A 367 -5.09 18.09 7.88
C VAL A 367 -5.03 19.46 7.18
N PRO A 368 -5.84 19.68 6.13
CA PRO A 368 -5.88 20.95 5.43
C PRO A 368 -6.49 22.06 6.29
N GLY A 369 -6.26 23.32 5.91
CA GLY A 369 -6.92 24.45 6.54
C GLY A 369 -8.41 24.52 6.16
N PRO A 370 -9.19 25.39 6.85
CA PRO A 370 -10.56 25.71 6.43
C PRO A 370 -10.57 26.11 4.96
N ASP A 371 -11.41 25.43 4.17
CA ASP A 371 -11.64 25.65 2.73
C ASP A 371 -10.41 25.57 1.80
N SER A 372 -9.18 25.38 2.31
CA SER A 372 -7.95 25.37 1.49
C SER A 372 -7.83 24.15 0.56
N HIS A 373 -8.65 23.13 0.81
CA HIS A 373 -8.75 21.87 0.07
C HIS A 373 -10.08 21.73 -0.69
N ARG A 374 -10.93 22.78 -0.66
CA ARG A 374 -12.21 22.82 -1.37
C ARG A 374 -12.08 23.69 -2.61
N TYR A 375 -12.62 23.22 -3.72
CA TYR A 375 -12.59 23.92 -5.00
C TYR A 375 -13.98 23.97 -5.62
N ALA A 376 -14.42 25.15 -6.06
CA ALA A 376 -15.56 25.27 -6.96
C ALA A 376 -15.16 24.75 -8.35
N LEU A 377 -16.03 23.95 -8.97
CA LEU A 377 -15.85 23.51 -10.35
C LEU A 377 -16.52 24.49 -11.32
N GLU A 378 -15.72 25.08 -12.20
CA GLU A 378 -16.19 25.97 -13.26
C GLU A 378 -15.88 25.34 -14.63
N ARG A 379 -16.76 25.49 -15.62
CA ARG A 379 -16.49 25.03 -17.00
C ARG A 379 -15.91 26.16 -17.83
N ASN A 380 -14.80 25.89 -18.52
CA ASN A 380 -14.27 26.79 -19.54
C ASN A 380 -15.05 26.66 -20.87
N ALA A 381 -14.74 27.52 -21.84
CA ALA A 381 -15.42 27.54 -23.15
C ALA A 381 -15.23 26.24 -23.96
N ASP A 382 -14.14 25.51 -23.73
CA ASP A 382 -13.83 24.23 -24.40
C ASP A 382 -14.47 23.02 -23.67
N GLY A 383 -15.21 23.25 -22.58
CA GLY A 383 -15.90 22.24 -21.79
C GLY A 383 -15.06 21.57 -20.70
N ARG A 384 -13.76 21.88 -20.62
CA ARG A 384 -12.83 21.44 -19.57
C ARG A 384 -13.09 22.18 -18.26
N TYR A 385 -12.55 21.68 -17.15
CA TYR A 385 -12.82 22.24 -15.82
C TYR A 385 -11.70 23.17 -15.35
N LEU A 386 -12.08 24.29 -14.73
CA LEU A 386 -11.22 25.12 -13.89
C LEU A 386 -11.58 24.84 -12.43
N LEU A 387 -10.58 24.78 -11.55
CA LEU A 387 -10.76 24.51 -10.13
C LEU A 387 -10.41 25.75 -9.32
N ARG A 388 -11.41 26.43 -8.76
CA ARG A 388 -11.24 27.69 -8.03
C ARG A 388 -11.33 27.46 -6.52
N ASN A 389 -10.24 27.70 -5.81
CA ASN A 389 -10.12 27.40 -4.38
C ASN A 389 -11.01 28.30 -3.52
N VAL A 390 -11.71 27.70 -2.56
CA VAL A 390 -12.73 28.41 -1.75
C VAL A 390 -12.09 29.31 -0.68
N ALA A 391 -10.87 29.01 -0.21
CA ALA A 391 -10.22 29.83 0.82
C ALA A 391 -9.63 31.15 0.29
N ASN A 392 -9.24 31.22 -0.99
CA ASN A 392 -8.56 32.40 -1.54
C ASN A 392 -9.08 32.91 -2.90
N GLY A 393 -10.03 32.22 -3.54
CA GLY A 393 -10.62 32.66 -4.79
C GLY A 393 -9.71 32.57 -6.01
N LEU A 394 -8.56 31.91 -5.89
CA LEU A 394 -7.60 31.66 -6.97
C LEU A 394 -7.80 30.26 -7.56
N TYR A 395 -7.42 30.09 -8.82
CA TYR A 395 -7.47 28.79 -9.48
C TYR A 395 -6.24 27.93 -9.16
N LEU A 396 -6.39 26.61 -9.28
CA LEU A 396 -5.26 25.73 -9.55
C LEU A 396 -4.69 26.07 -10.94
N GLY A 397 -3.43 26.47 -10.97
CA GLY A 397 -2.70 26.77 -12.20
C GLY A 397 -1.27 26.24 -12.13
N SER A 398 -0.49 26.49 -13.18
CA SER A 398 0.94 26.22 -13.22
C SER A 398 1.64 27.24 -14.11
N GLY A 399 2.93 27.48 -13.85
CA GLY A 399 3.76 28.34 -14.69
C GLY A 399 4.00 27.79 -16.10
N SER A 400 3.76 26.49 -16.33
CA SER A 400 3.78 25.87 -17.65
C SER A 400 2.89 24.63 -17.68
N GLY A 401 2.38 24.24 -18.86
CA GLY A 401 1.62 23.01 -19.03
C GLY A 401 2.46 21.73 -19.17
N ALA A 402 3.80 21.82 -19.07
CA ALA A 402 4.71 20.70 -19.31
C ALA A 402 4.95 19.85 -18.04
N SER A 403 5.27 18.58 -18.24
CA SER A 403 5.74 17.67 -17.18
C SER A 403 6.93 18.26 -16.41
N GLY A 404 6.91 18.13 -15.08
CA GLY A 404 7.87 18.71 -14.15
C GLY A 404 7.53 20.13 -13.68
N SER A 405 6.33 20.66 -13.98
CA SER A 405 5.90 21.99 -13.54
C SER A 405 5.11 21.92 -12.23
N ASN A 406 5.49 22.70 -11.22
CA ASN A 406 4.71 22.81 -9.97
C ASN A 406 3.30 23.37 -10.22
N VAL A 407 2.33 22.90 -9.44
CA VAL A 407 0.99 23.49 -9.38
C VAL A 407 0.96 24.55 -8.27
N CYS A 408 0.39 25.70 -8.58
CA CYS A 408 0.31 26.85 -7.69
C CYS A 408 -1.09 27.51 -7.75
N SER A 409 -1.37 28.38 -6.78
CA SER A 409 -2.51 29.29 -6.86
C SER A 409 -2.28 30.34 -7.96
N SER A 410 -3.26 30.56 -8.82
CA SER A 410 -3.13 31.42 -10.00
C SER A 410 -4.38 32.26 -10.24
N ALA A 411 -4.19 33.47 -10.78
CA ALA A 411 -5.29 34.27 -11.32
C ALA A 411 -5.85 33.70 -12.63
N VAL A 412 -5.09 32.84 -13.32
CA VAL A 412 -5.50 32.13 -14.53
C VAL A 412 -5.35 30.62 -14.29
N GLY A 413 -6.47 29.91 -14.27
CA GLY A 413 -6.48 28.47 -14.01
C GLY A 413 -5.93 27.63 -15.16
N CYS A 414 -5.33 26.50 -14.79
CA CYS A 414 -5.17 25.39 -15.72
C CYS A 414 -6.55 24.76 -15.97
N ALA A 415 -6.79 24.36 -17.22
CA ALA A 415 -7.95 23.57 -17.59
C ALA A 415 -7.63 22.09 -17.44
N PHE A 416 -8.56 21.33 -16.88
CA PHE A 416 -8.38 19.91 -16.58
C PHE A 416 -9.51 19.05 -17.13
N ASP A 417 -9.19 17.81 -17.50
CA ASP A 417 -10.14 16.73 -17.74
C ASP A 417 -10.06 15.67 -16.64
N PHE A 418 -11.17 14.99 -16.40
CA PHE A 418 -11.31 13.99 -15.35
C PHE A 418 -11.51 12.61 -15.97
N GLU A 419 -10.41 11.85 -16.13
CA GLU A 419 -10.44 10.48 -16.63
C GLU A 419 -10.78 9.51 -15.48
N ARG A 420 -11.97 8.91 -15.51
CA ARG A 420 -12.46 8.06 -14.42
C ARG A 420 -11.74 6.72 -14.38
N ILE A 421 -11.07 6.41 -13.27
CA ILE A 421 -10.38 5.15 -13.03
C ILE A 421 -11.41 4.12 -12.56
N ARG A 422 -11.75 3.18 -13.45
CA ARG A 422 -12.75 2.13 -13.17
C ARG A 422 -12.24 1.02 -12.27
N SER A 423 -10.96 0.67 -12.37
CA SER A 423 -10.29 -0.26 -11.46
C SER A 423 -8.79 -0.02 -11.49
N PHE A 424 -8.12 -0.34 -10.38
CA PHE A 424 -6.65 -0.39 -10.31
C PHE A 424 -6.10 -1.82 -10.32
N ILE A 425 -6.96 -2.83 -10.18
CA ILE A 425 -6.56 -4.23 -10.03
C ILE A 425 -7.34 -5.06 -11.04
N ASP A 426 -6.62 -5.66 -12.00
CA ASP A 426 -7.20 -6.59 -12.95
C ASP A 426 -7.68 -7.87 -12.24
N ASP A 427 -8.71 -8.50 -12.81
CA ASP A 427 -9.21 -9.81 -12.37
C ASP A 427 -8.09 -10.85 -12.32
N GLY A 428 -7.91 -11.49 -11.17
CA GLY A 428 -6.80 -12.41 -10.99
C GLY A 428 -6.64 -12.96 -9.58
N SER A 429 -5.72 -13.90 -9.44
CA SER A 429 -5.38 -14.52 -8.16
C SER A 429 -4.20 -13.85 -7.50
N PHE A 430 -4.32 -13.58 -6.21
CA PHE A 430 -3.32 -12.87 -5.42
C PHE A 430 -3.10 -13.54 -4.06
N TYR A 431 -1.86 -13.50 -3.60
CA TYR A 431 -1.52 -13.58 -2.19
C TYR A 431 -1.79 -12.21 -1.56
N ILE A 432 -2.56 -12.17 -0.48
CA ILE A 432 -2.83 -10.95 0.29
C ILE A 432 -2.01 -11.02 1.58
N ALA A 433 -1.11 -10.06 1.82
CA ALA A 433 -0.20 -10.06 2.96
C ALA A 433 -0.26 -8.72 3.73
N PRO A 434 -0.51 -8.72 5.06
CA PRO A 434 -0.55 -7.49 5.84
C PRO A 434 0.84 -6.90 6.07
N ASN A 435 0.97 -5.58 5.99
CA ASN A 435 2.28 -4.93 5.99
C ASN A 435 3.01 -4.95 7.34
N HIS A 436 2.33 -5.18 8.47
CA HIS A 436 2.97 -5.29 9.79
C HIS A 436 3.56 -6.67 10.09
N ALA A 437 3.14 -7.73 9.38
CA ALA A 437 3.49 -9.12 9.71
C ALA A 437 4.15 -9.84 8.53
N SER A 438 5.49 -9.70 8.45
CA SER A 438 6.30 -10.33 7.42
C SER A 438 6.11 -11.87 7.38
N HIS A 439 6.03 -12.42 6.16
CA HIS A 439 5.76 -13.84 5.92
C HIS A 439 4.45 -14.34 6.54
N ARG A 440 3.42 -13.48 6.55
CA ARG A 440 2.02 -13.86 6.80
C ARG A 440 1.14 -13.57 5.60
N TYR A 441 0.15 -14.42 5.41
CA TYR A 441 -0.77 -14.38 4.28
C TYR A 441 -2.18 -14.60 4.79
N VAL A 442 -3.14 -13.86 4.25
CA VAL A 442 -4.56 -14.06 4.53
C VAL A 442 -4.94 -15.43 3.97
N GLU A 443 -5.47 -16.32 4.81
CA GLU A 443 -5.88 -17.67 4.43
C GLU A 443 -7.26 -18.02 4.99
N THR A 444 -7.93 -18.97 4.36
CA THR A 444 -9.08 -19.62 4.97
C THR A 444 -8.60 -20.64 5.99
N ARG A 445 -9.31 -20.76 7.13
CA ARG A 445 -8.95 -21.70 8.18
C ARG A 445 -9.14 -23.15 7.74
N GLY A 446 -8.06 -23.76 7.26
CA GLY A 446 -8.07 -25.08 6.63
C GLY A 446 -8.42 -25.00 5.14
N THR A 447 -8.18 -26.10 4.43
CA THR A 447 -8.50 -26.28 3.01
C THR A 447 -9.97 -26.66 2.82
N MET A 448 -10.56 -26.20 1.72
CA MET A 448 -11.99 -26.34 1.38
C MET A 448 -12.90 -25.83 2.50
N ALA A 449 -12.56 -24.67 3.06
CA ALA A 449 -13.30 -24.04 4.13
C ALA A 449 -14.76 -23.78 3.71
N GLY A 450 -15.74 -24.26 4.50
CA GLY A 450 -17.16 -24.08 4.21
C GLY A 450 -17.68 -22.67 4.54
N SER A 451 -18.93 -22.39 4.16
CA SER A 451 -19.62 -21.15 4.55
C SER A 451 -19.63 -20.99 6.07
N GLY A 452 -19.35 -19.78 6.56
CA GLY A 452 -19.17 -19.46 7.97
C GLY A 452 -17.76 -19.70 8.51
N SER A 453 -16.84 -20.29 7.73
CA SER A 453 -15.44 -20.39 8.11
C SER A 453 -14.76 -19.02 8.24
N SER A 454 -13.90 -18.90 9.25
CA SER A 454 -13.11 -17.71 9.53
C SER A 454 -11.96 -17.51 8.54
N VAL A 455 -11.61 -16.25 8.31
CA VAL A 455 -10.37 -15.84 7.64
C VAL A 455 -9.30 -15.50 8.69
N ASP A 456 -8.11 -16.07 8.53
CA ASP A 456 -6.99 -16.00 9.48
C ASP A 456 -5.68 -15.62 8.76
N LEU A 457 -4.60 -15.41 9.50
CA LEU A 457 -3.24 -15.32 8.96
C LEU A 457 -2.50 -16.67 9.01
N GLY A 458 -2.04 -17.14 7.86
CA GLY A 458 -1.17 -18.32 7.71
C GLY A 458 0.31 -17.97 7.60
N ILE A 459 1.17 -18.99 7.78
CA ILE A 459 2.54 -18.99 7.25
C ILE A 459 2.45 -19.47 5.80
N TRP A 460 3.28 -18.94 4.90
CA TRP A 460 3.29 -19.37 3.50
C TRP A 460 3.63 -20.87 3.33
N TYR A 461 2.81 -21.58 2.58
CA TYR A 461 3.11 -22.90 2.02
C TYR A 461 2.62 -23.06 0.57
N GLY A 462 2.16 -21.96 -0.06
CA GLY A 462 1.75 -21.94 -1.47
C GLY A 462 0.34 -22.46 -1.76
N GLY A 463 -0.45 -22.80 -0.73
CA GLY A 463 -1.75 -23.44 -0.88
C GLY A 463 -2.83 -22.56 -1.56
N LEU A 464 -3.72 -23.18 -2.34
CA LEU A 464 -4.92 -22.53 -2.89
C LEU A 464 -5.77 -21.80 -1.84
N ASN A 465 -5.83 -22.29 -0.60
CA ASN A 465 -6.55 -21.65 0.50
C ASN A 465 -5.85 -20.40 1.07
N GLN A 466 -4.65 -20.07 0.57
CA GLN A 466 -3.92 -18.80 0.81
C GLN A 466 -3.98 -17.85 -0.40
N LYS A 467 -4.64 -18.26 -1.49
CA LYS A 467 -4.78 -17.50 -2.73
C LYS A 467 -6.21 -16.97 -2.81
N TRP A 468 -6.34 -15.71 -3.17
CA TRP A 468 -7.63 -15.02 -3.30
C TRP A 468 -7.80 -14.53 -4.72
N TYR A 469 -8.88 -14.94 -5.37
CA TYR A 469 -9.28 -14.38 -6.65
C TYR A 469 -10.02 -13.07 -6.39
N LEU A 470 -9.46 -11.96 -6.87
CA LEU A 470 -10.13 -10.66 -6.90
C LEU A 470 -10.92 -10.61 -8.20
N SER A 471 -12.24 -10.45 -8.08
CA SER A 471 -13.15 -10.26 -9.21
C SER A 471 -13.79 -8.90 -9.11
N ASN A 472 -13.58 -8.06 -10.14
CA ASN A 472 -14.22 -6.76 -10.29
C ASN A 472 -15.75 -6.92 -10.37
N VAL A 473 -16.47 -5.93 -9.84
CA VAL A 473 -17.94 -5.91 -9.85
C VAL A 473 -18.42 -5.00 -10.98
N ASP A 474 -19.24 -5.56 -11.88
CA ASP A 474 -19.83 -4.83 -12.99
C ASP A 474 -20.55 -3.55 -12.52
N ASP A 475 -20.40 -2.47 -13.30
CA ASP A 475 -20.94 -1.12 -13.05
C ASP A 475 -20.51 -0.45 -11.72
N ALA A 476 -19.61 -1.05 -10.92
CA ALA A 476 -19.03 -0.47 -9.72
C ALA A 476 -17.54 -0.14 -9.89
N ASP A 477 -17.12 1.06 -9.49
CA ASP A 477 -15.70 1.43 -9.57
C ASP A 477 -14.90 0.73 -8.47
N ASN A 478 -13.77 0.12 -8.83
CA ASN A 478 -12.72 -0.31 -7.92
C ASN A 478 -13.25 -1.14 -6.72
N THR A 479 -14.25 -1.97 -7.01
CA THR A 479 -15.04 -2.74 -6.06
C THR A 479 -14.97 -4.20 -6.45
N PHE A 480 -14.70 -5.06 -5.46
CA PHE A 480 -14.33 -6.45 -5.70
C PHE A 480 -15.09 -7.42 -4.81
N LEU A 481 -15.31 -8.63 -5.30
CA LEU A 481 -15.42 -9.82 -4.46
C LEU A 481 -14.01 -10.37 -4.20
N LEU A 482 -13.71 -10.66 -2.92
CA LEU A 482 -12.51 -11.37 -2.49
C LEU A 482 -12.85 -12.87 -2.34
N ILE A 483 -12.57 -13.67 -3.36
CA ILE A 483 -13.00 -15.07 -3.46
C ILE A 483 -11.86 -16.01 -3.05
N ALA A 484 -12.10 -16.90 -2.08
CA ALA A 484 -11.14 -17.92 -1.68
C ALA A 484 -10.94 -18.96 -2.80
N ALA A 485 -9.72 -19.11 -3.29
CA ALA A 485 -9.49 -19.79 -4.57
C ALA A 485 -9.76 -21.30 -4.53
N ASP A 486 -9.68 -21.92 -3.35
CA ASP A 486 -9.96 -23.35 -3.14
C ASP A 486 -11.46 -23.69 -3.17
N SER A 487 -12.28 -22.83 -2.58
CA SER A 487 -13.68 -23.10 -2.24
C SER A 487 -14.68 -22.36 -3.14
N GLY A 488 -14.26 -21.27 -3.79
CA GLY A 488 -15.16 -20.39 -4.55
C GLY A 488 -16.09 -19.57 -3.64
N LEU A 489 -15.75 -19.40 -2.36
CA LEU A 489 -16.56 -18.61 -1.42
C LEU A 489 -16.01 -17.19 -1.26
N ALA A 490 -16.88 -16.20 -1.20
CA ALA A 490 -16.51 -14.81 -1.00
C ALA A 490 -16.25 -14.47 0.48
N MET A 491 -15.31 -13.57 0.71
CA MET A 491 -15.06 -12.94 2.01
C MET A 491 -16.21 -11.98 2.36
N SER A 492 -16.96 -12.29 3.41
CA SER A 492 -18.10 -11.50 3.89
C SER A 492 -17.81 -10.88 5.26
N ALA A 493 -17.97 -9.56 5.38
CA ALA A 493 -17.81 -8.81 6.62
C ALA A 493 -19.17 -8.44 7.23
N ARG A 494 -19.41 -8.84 8.49
CA ARG A 494 -20.61 -8.43 9.25
C ARG A 494 -20.23 -8.04 10.68
N GLY A 495 -20.65 -6.83 11.08
CA GLY A 495 -20.31 -6.26 12.39
C GLY A 495 -18.83 -5.89 12.49
N SER A 496 -18.01 -6.75 13.08
CA SER A 496 -16.54 -6.66 13.08
C SER A 496 -15.86 -7.97 12.67
N SER A 497 -16.63 -8.98 12.25
CA SER A 497 -16.15 -10.31 11.91
C SER A 497 -16.14 -10.52 10.40
N VAL A 498 -15.14 -11.27 9.92
CA VAL A 498 -15.02 -11.72 8.53
C VAL A 498 -15.15 -13.24 8.47
N ALA A 499 -15.97 -13.73 7.56
CA ALA A 499 -16.19 -15.16 7.32
C ALA A 499 -16.52 -15.42 5.84
N LEU A 500 -16.36 -16.65 5.39
CA LEU A 500 -16.73 -17.07 4.04
C LEU A 500 -18.25 -17.18 3.86
N ALA A 501 -18.75 -16.81 2.68
CA ALA A 501 -20.14 -16.99 2.27
C ALA A 501 -20.23 -17.39 0.79
N ALA A 502 -21.39 -17.91 0.37
CA ALA A 502 -21.68 -18.06 -1.06
C ALA A 502 -21.70 -16.68 -1.74
N GLN A 503 -21.18 -16.59 -2.96
CA GLN A 503 -21.04 -15.34 -3.69
C GLN A 503 -22.39 -14.68 -3.96
N ASP A 504 -22.49 -13.40 -3.63
CA ASP A 504 -23.64 -12.56 -3.96
C ASP A 504 -23.13 -11.14 -4.29
N HIS A 505 -23.12 -10.79 -5.58
CA HIS A 505 -22.69 -9.47 -6.07
C HIS A 505 -23.64 -8.33 -5.63
N GLY A 506 -24.81 -8.63 -5.04
CA GLY A 506 -25.72 -7.65 -4.45
C GLY A 506 -25.61 -7.50 -2.93
N ASP A 507 -24.81 -8.33 -2.25
CA ASP A 507 -24.64 -8.28 -0.79
C ASP A 507 -23.46 -7.36 -0.45
N ALA A 508 -23.76 -6.14 0.01
CA ALA A 508 -22.77 -5.16 0.45
C ALA A 508 -21.80 -5.68 1.55
N ALA A 509 -22.09 -6.79 2.22
CA ALA A 509 -21.13 -7.45 3.12
C ALA A 509 -19.98 -8.16 2.38
N GLN A 510 -20.12 -8.43 1.08
CA GLN A 510 -19.13 -9.09 0.22
C GLN A 510 -18.44 -8.12 -0.75
N LEU A 511 -18.90 -6.88 -0.83
CA LEU A 511 -18.33 -5.82 -1.65
C LEU A 511 -17.19 -5.11 -0.90
N TRP A 512 -16.02 -5.06 -1.54
CA TRP A 512 -14.80 -4.47 -0.99
C TRP A 512 -14.24 -3.42 -1.95
N HIS A 513 -14.14 -2.17 -1.51
CA HIS A 513 -13.51 -1.08 -2.25
C HIS A 513 -12.01 -1.04 -1.95
N ALA A 514 -11.15 -1.16 -2.97
CA ALA A 514 -9.69 -1.24 -2.77
C ALA A 514 -9.04 0.15 -2.83
N LYS A 515 -8.95 0.85 -1.70
CA LYS A 515 -8.30 2.17 -1.66
C LYS A 515 -6.78 2.03 -1.83
N PRO A 516 -6.16 2.67 -2.84
CA PRO A 516 -4.69 2.69 -2.98
C PRO A 516 -4.06 3.40 -1.78
N SER A 517 -2.83 3.00 -1.42
CA SER A 517 -2.06 3.62 -0.35
C SER A 517 -0.56 3.40 -0.57
N VAL A 518 0.30 4.28 -0.06
CA VAL A 518 1.75 4.06 -0.12
C VAL A 518 2.11 2.75 0.58
N GLY A 519 2.64 1.81 -0.20
CA GLY A 519 3.01 0.46 0.24
C GLY A 519 1.90 -0.60 0.15
N GLY A 520 0.73 -0.35 -0.45
CA GLY A 520 -0.27 -1.40 -0.69
C GLY A 520 -1.71 -0.89 -0.79
N TRP A 521 -2.65 -1.72 -0.35
CA TRP A 521 -4.09 -1.53 -0.47
C TRP A 521 -4.77 -1.51 0.88
N ILE A 522 -5.82 -0.72 1.00
CA ILE A 522 -6.76 -0.73 2.14
C ILE A 522 -8.11 -1.16 1.59
N PHE A 523 -8.61 -2.32 2.02
CA PHE A 523 -9.91 -2.84 1.59
C PHE A 523 -11.01 -2.38 2.54
N GLU A 524 -11.85 -1.46 2.09
CA GLU A 524 -13.04 -1.01 2.84
C GLU A 524 -14.27 -1.81 2.44
N ASN A 525 -15.01 -2.36 3.40
CA ASN A 525 -16.25 -3.08 3.14
C ASN A 525 -17.47 -2.14 3.13
N GLU A 526 -18.30 -2.24 2.09
CA GLU A 526 -19.46 -1.38 1.85
C GLU A 526 -20.49 -1.43 3.01
N ALA A 527 -20.90 -2.62 3.45
CA ALA A 527 -21.93 -2.78 4.49
C ALA A 527 -21.52 -2.31 5.89
N THR A 528 -20.21 -2.18 6.16
CA THR A 528 -19.71 -1.84 7.50
C THR A 528 -18.98 -0.50 7.58
N SER A 529 -18.60 0.10 6.44
CA SER A 529 -17.74 1.30 6.35
C SER A 529 -16.46 1.15 7.20
N LYS A 530 -15.93 -0.07 7.23
CA LYS A 530 -14.75 -0.47 7.99
C LYS A 530 -13.75 -1.14 7.05
N VAL A 531 -12.49 -1.07 7.42
CA VAL A 531 -11.39 -1.65 6.63
C VAL A 531 -11.03 -3.04 7.15
N LEU A 532 -10.55 -3.90 6.25
CA LEU A 532 -9.95 -5.19 6.58
C LEU A 532 -8.82 -4.97 7.60
N ASP A 533 -8.83 -5.73 8.69
CA ASP A 533 -7.95 -5.51 9.84
C ASP A 533 -7.45 -6.85 10.41
N VAL A 534 -6.14 -6.97 10.61
CA VAL A 534 -5.57 -8.06 11.42
C VAL A 534 -5.72 -7.72 12.89
N ILE A 535 -6.64 -8.43 13.56
CA ILE A 535 -7.15 -8.06 14.88
C ILE A 535 -6.01 -7.99 15.90
N GLY A 536 -5.89 -6.83 16.56
CA GLY A 536 -4.89 -6.57 17.60
C GLY A 536 -3.45 -6.48 17.07
N GLN A 537 -3.25 -6.26 15.76
CA GLN A 537 -1.94 -6.19 15.11
C GLN A 537 -1.08 -7.44 15.33
N SER A 538 -1.70 -8.61 15.54
CA SER A 538 -0.97 -9.85 15.77
C SER A 538 -0.18 -10.27 14.54
N ALA A 539 1.08 -10.71 14.74
CA ALA A 539 1.94 -11.29 13.71
C ALA A 539 2.02 -12.84 13.81
N SER A 540 1.19 -13.45 14.66
CA SER A 540 1.14 -14.91 14.84
C SER A 540 0.37 -15.59 13.71
N ALA A 541 0.74 -16.83 13.39
CA ALA A 541 -0.12 -17.70 12.60
C ALA A 541 -1.42 -18.01 13.38
N GLY A 542 -2.54 -18.13 12.68
CA GLY A 542 -3.88 -18.26 13.29
C GLY A 542 -4.44 -16.96 13.89
N ALA A 543 -3.79 -15.81 13.67
CA ALA A 543 -4.36 -14.51 14.02
C ALA A 543 -5.63 -14.26 13.18
N ARG A 544 -6.71 -13.79 13.83
CA ARG A 544 -7.97 -13.51 13.15
C ARG A 544 -7.86 -12.29 12.24
N VAL A 545 -8.41 -12.39 11.04
CA VAL A 545 -8.74 -11.22 10.20
C VAL A 545 -10.20 -10.83 10.46
N GLY A 546 -10.46 -9.53 10.54
CA GLY A 546 -11.78 -8.96 10.77
C GLY A 546 -11.93 -7.64 10.04
N VAL A 547 -12.85 -6.79 10.50
CA VAL A 547 -12.94 -5.39 10.05
C VAL A 547 -12.96 -4.42 11.22
N TRP A 548 -12.28 -3.28 11.06
CA TRP A 548 -12.19 -2.23 12.07
C TRP A 548 -12.30 -0.83 11.45
N ALA A 549 -12.51 0.18 12.29
CA ALA A 549 -12.46 1.58 11.83
C ALA A 549 -11.06 1.91 11.26
N GLY A 550 -11.02 2.58 10.11
CA GLY A 550 -9.78 2.99 9.47
C GLY A 550 -8.95 3.90 10.38
N ASN A 551 -7.68 3.54 10.59
CA ASN A 551 -6.73 4.29 11.42
C ASN A 551 -5.35 4.45 10.77
N GLY A 552 -5.17 3.97 9.53
CA GLY A 552 -3.91 4.07 8.77
C GLY A 552 -2.81 3.10 9.21
N GLY A 553 -3.08 2.24 10.19
CA GLY A 553 -2.14 1.27 10.74
C GLY A 553 -1.66 0.23 9.73
N ALA A 554 -0.44 -0.26 9.91
CA ALA A 554 0.17 -1.26 9.02
C ALA A 554 -0.55 -2.63 9.04
N ASN A 555 -1.43 -2.88 10.01
CA ASN A 555 -2.30 -4.06 10.08
C ASN A 555 -3.60 -3.94 9.26
N GLN A 556 -3.85 -2.76 8.66
CA GLN A 556 -4.98 -2.45 7.78
C GLN A 556 -4.54 -2.22 6.33
N ARG A 557 -3.23 -2.23 6.06
CA ARG A 557 -2.64 -2.09 4.73
C ARG A 557 -2.08 -3.44 4.29
N PHE A 558 -2.43 -3.86 3.08
CA PHE A 558 -2.10 -5.17 2.54
C PHE A 558 -1.36 -5.04 1.21
N THR A 559 -0.27 -5.79 1.08
CA THR A 559 0.41 -6.01 -0.20
C THR A 559 -0.31 -7.12 -0.96
N LEU A 560 -0.57 -6.89 -2.25
CA LEU A 560 -1.01 -7.92 -3.18
C LEU A 560 0.18 -8.42 -3.99
N THR A 561 0.35 -9.74 -4.06
CA THR A 561 1.33 -10.38 -4.93
C THR A 561 0.60 -11.34 -5.85
N ALA A 562 0.72 -11.16 -7.17
CA ALA A 562 0.07 -12.04 -8.14
C ALA A 562 0.48 -13.52 -7.90
N ALA A 563 -0.50 -14.39 -7.75
CA ALA A 563 -0.34 -15.79 -7.39
C ALA A 563 -0.75 -16.69 -8.56
N ARG A 564 0.07 -17.69 -8.87
CA ARG A 564 -0.38 -18.76 -9.78
C ARG A 564 -1.24 -19.73 -8.98
N LEU A 565 -2.46 -19.98 -9.48
CA LEU A 565 -3.34 -20.99 -8.90
C LEU A 565 -2.68 -22.36 -8.84
N ILE A 566 -1.89 -22.71 -9.86
CA ILE A 566 -1.05 -23.91 -9.89
C ILE A 566 0.42 -23.47 -9.99
N GLU A 567 1.20 -23.79 -8.96
CA GLU A 567 2.64 -23.51 -8.92
C GLU A 567 3.46 -24.71 -9.41
N HIS A 568 4.66 -24.44 -9.93
CA HIS A 568 5.54 -25.49 -10.42
C HIS A 568 6.10 -26.31 -9.25
N GLY A 569 5.90 -27.63 -9.28
CA GLY A 569 6.35 -28.56 -8.26
C GLY A 569 5.27 -28.96 -7.25
N THR A 570 4.17 -28.19 -7.14
CA THR A 570 3.05 -28.47 -6.23
C THR A 570 2.46 -29.86 -6.45
N VAL A 571 2.14 -30.56 -5.36
CA VAL A 571 1.46 -31.85 -5.39
C VAL A 571 -0.02 -31.63 -5.13
N ILE A 572 -0.85 -31.99 -6.11
CA ILE A 572 -2.30 -31.84 -6.07
C ILE A 572 -2.99 -33.20 -6.14
N SER A 573 -4.10 -33.36 -5.42
CA SER A 573 -5.14 -34.32 -5.80
C SER A 573 -6.20 -33.57 -6.60
N ILE A 574 -6.64 -34.16 -7.72
CA ILE A 574 -7.65 -33.57 -8.59
C ILE A 574 -8.98 -34.24 -8.25
N ALA A 575 -9.94 -33.50 -7.73
CA ALA A 575 -11.19 -34.00 -7.18
C ALA A 575 -12.40 -33.61 -8.04
N LEU A 576 -13.45 -34.41 -7.95
CA LEU A 576 -14.74 -34.13 -8.58
C LEU A 576 -15.46 -33.00 -7.79
N PRO A 577 -16.33 -32.18 -8.43
CA PRO A 577 -16.85 -30.96 -7.83
C PRO A 577 -17.76 -31.23 -6.62
N ASP A 578 -18.64 -32.22 -6.76
CA ASP A 578 -19.69 -32.55 -5.79
C ASP A 578 -19.32 -33.68 -4.81
N ALA A 579 -18.12 -34.26 -4.95
CA ALA A 579 -17.68 -35.40 -4.16
C ALA A 579 -16.55 -34.99 -3.20
N THR A 580 -16.84 -34.97 -1.90
CA THR A 580 -15.88 -34.60 -0.84
C THR A 580 -14.68 -35.53 -0.73
N ASP A 581 -14.73 -36.69 -1.38
CA ASP A 581 -13.81 -37.81 -1.17
C ASP A 581 -13.65 -38.65 -2.45
N THR A 582 -13.70 -38.06 -3.65
CA THR A 582 -13.47 -38.78 -4.93
C THR A 582 -12.56 -37.99 -5.88
N VAL A 583 -11.53 -38.65 -6.40
CA VAL A 583 -10.39 -38.04 -7.10
C VAL A 583 -9.96 -38.81 -8.36
N VAL A 584 -9.18 -38.14 -9.20
CA VAL A 584 -8.47 -38.69 -10.37
C VAL A 584 -7.38 -39.67 -9.89
N ASP A 585 -7.58 -40.95 -10.18
CA ASP A 585 -6.83 -42.10 -9.67
C ASP A 585 -6.24 -42.93 -10.83
N VAL A 586 -4.96 -43.33 -10.70
CA VAL A 586 -4.37 -44.38 -11.54
C VAL A 586 -4.83 -45.75 -11.05
N ASN A 587 -5.75 -46.36 -11.81
CA ASN A 587 -6.49 -47.55 -11.42
C ASN A 587 -5.58 -48.68 -10.92
N GLY A 588 -5.88 -49.16 -9.71
CA GLY A 588 -5.18 -50.28 -9.08
C GLY A 588 -3.71 -50.00 -8.72
N CYS A 589 -3.31 -48.73 -8.59
CA CYS A 589 -1.92 -48.31 -8.36
C CYS A 589 -0.94 -48.84 -9.41
N SER A 590 -1.41 -49.07 -10.64
CA SER A 590 -0.60 -49.70 -11.69
C SER A 590 0.64 -48.88 -12.06
N GLY A 591 1.78 -49.55 -12.26
CA GLY A 591 2.99 -48.95 -12.86
C GLY A 591 3.07 -49.09 -14.38
N ALA A 592 2.11 -49.75 -15.02
CA ALA A 592 2.11 -49.99 -16.46
C ALA A 592 1.88 -48.70 -17.26
N ASP A 593 2.40 -48.65 -18.49
CA ASP A 593 1.91 -47.71 -19.50
C ASP A 593 0.49 -48.11 -19.91
N ASP A 594 -0.28 -47.16 -20.43
CA ASP A 594 -1.70 -47.32 -20.78
C ASP A 594 -2.61 -47.73 -19.60
N ALA A 595 -2.14 -47.60 -18.35
CA ALA A 595 -3.00 -47.82 -17.19
C ALA A 595 -4.08 -46.73 -17.14
N ALA A 596 -5.33 -47.19 -17.02
CA ALA A 596 -6.52 -46.35 -17.10
C ALA A 596 -6.58 -45.36 -15.93
N ILE A 597 -7.08 -44.15 -16.25
CA ILE A 597 -7.40 -43.13 -15.26
C ILE A 597 -8.89 -43.19 -14.93
N THR A 598 -9.19 -43.25 -13.65
CA THR A 598 -10.55 -43.44 -13.13
C THR A 598 -10.85 -42.46 -12.00
N ALA A 599 -12.12 -42.19 -11.74
CA ALA A 599 -12.54 -41.57 -10.48
C ALA A 599 -12.58 -42.64 -9.37
N TRP A 600 -11.96 -42.38 -8.22
CA TRP A 600 -11.93 -43.31 -7.08
C TRP A 600 -11.97 -42.58 -5.74
N SER A 601 -12.46 -43.23 -4.69
CA SER A 601 -12.49 -42.63 -3.35
C SER A 601 -11.09 -42.25 -2.86
N PHE A 602 -10.95 -41.02 -2.37
CA PHE A 602 -9.66 -40.54 -1.89
C PHE A 602 -9.21 -41.34 -0.67
N ASN A 603 -7.92 -41.68 -0.66
CA ASN A 603 -7.30 -42.47 0.41
C ASN A 603 -5.87 -41.98 0.74
N GLY A 604 -5.50 -40.79 0.25
CA GLY A 604 -4.17 -40.22 0.40
C GLY A 604 -3.07 -40.93 -0.41
N GLY A 605 -3.43 -41.87 -1.28
CA GLY A 605 -2.47 -42.65 -2.04
C GLY A 605 -1.80 -41.85 -3.17
N GLY A 606 -0.48 -42.00 -3.33
CA GLY A 606 0.28 -41.37 -4.41
C GLY A 606 -0.16 -41.74 -5.83
N ASN A 607 -1.02 -42.75 -6.02
CA ASN A 607 -1.67 -43.03 -7.30
C ASN A 607 -2.81 -42.04 -7.61
N GLN A 608 -3.24 -41.26 -6.61
CA GLN A 608 -4.26 -40.20 -6.67
C GLN A 608 -3.67 -38.78 -6.61
N GLN A 609 -2.35 -38.69 -6.48
CA GLN A 609 -1.62 -37.44 -6.32
C GLN A 609 -0.73 -37.17 -7.54
N TRP A 610 -0.67 -35.92 -7.92
CA TRP A 610 -0.08 -35.46 -9.16
C TRP A 610 0.84 -34.27 -8.87
N ARG A 611 2.13 -34.38 -9.17
CA ARG A 611 3.03 -33.23 -9.18
C ARG A 611 2.81 -32.44 -10.46
N ALA A 612 2.36 -31.20 -10.31
CA ALA A 612 2.25 -30.24 -11.39
C ALA A 612 3.65 -29.74 -11.81
N SER A 613 3.91 -29.69 -13.11
CA SER A 613 5.08 -29.06 -13.71
C SER A 613 4.59 -28.07 -14.74
N VAL A 614 4.56 -26.79 -14.36
CA VAL A 614 4.14 -25.70 -15.25
C VAL A 614 5.26 -25.43 -16.27
N GLN A 615 4.91 -25.43 -17.55
CA GLN A 615 5.79 -25.19 -18.69
C GLN A 615 5.90 -23.68 -19.00
N SER A 616 6.78 -23.31 -19.93
CA SER A 616 7.00 -21.91 -20.33
C SER A 616 5.84 -21.28 -21.09
N ASP A 617 4.98 -22.08 -21.71
CA ASP A 617 3.77 -21.66 -22.43
C ASP A 617 2.51 -21.60 -21.52
N GLY A 618 2.66 -21.92 -20.23
CA GLY A 618 1.56 -21.96 -19.26
C GLY A 618 0.83 -23.30 -19.17
N THR A 619 1.13 -24.28 -20.03
CA THR A 619 0.59 -25.64 -19.88
C THR A 619 1.18 -26.35 -18.66
N VAL A 620 0.51 -27.41 -18.19
CA VAL A 620 0.88 -28.15 -16.98
C VAL A 620 1.00 -29.64 -17.29
N ARG A 621 2.16 -30.22 -16.95
CA ARG A 621 2.37 -31.67 -16.94
C ARG A 621 2.08 -32.22 -15.55
N LEU A 622 1.27 -33.27 -15.48
CA LEU A 622 0.85 -33.88 -14.22
C LEU A 622 1.56 -35.24 -14.04
N ARG A 623 2.58 -35.29 -13.19
CA ARG A 623 3.32 -36.52 -12.87
C ARG A 623 2.69 -37.23 -11.68
N ASN A 624 2.17 -38.43 -11.88
CA ASN A 624 1.67 -39.28 -10.81
C ASN A 624 2.78 -39.59 -9.79
N ILE A 625 2.48 -39.47 -8.50
CA ILE A 625 3.47 -39.66 -7.44
C ILE A 625 3.89 -41.14 -7.31
N SER A 626 2.93 -42.08 -7.35
CA SER A 626 3.21 -43.51 -7.15
C SER A 626 3.93 -44.18 -8.31
N SER A 627 3.56 -43.86 -9.56
CA SER A 627 4.17 -44.51 -10.75
C SER A 627 5.34 -43.71 -11.34
N GLY A 628 5.42 -42.40 -11.04
CA GLY A 628 6.36 -41.48 -11.67
C GLY A 628 6.08 -41.19 -13.15
N LYS A 629 4.95 -41.65 -13.68
CA LYS A 629 4.46 -41.45 -15.05
C LYS A 629 3.54 -40.23 -15.14
N TYR A 630 3.14 -39.84 -16.34
CA TYR A 630 2.40 -38.60 -16.58
C TYR A 630 0.98 -38.86 -17.05
N LEU A 631 0.02 -38.05 -16.59
CA LEU A 631 -1.32 -38.00 -17.17
C LEU A 631 -1.19 -37.66 -18.65
N SER A 632 -1.68 -38.54 -19.51
CA SER A 632 -1.40 -38.52 -20.94
C SER A 632 -2.62 -38.85 -21.78
N LEU A 633 -2.72 -38.21 -22.93
CA LEU A 633 -3.57 -38.67 -24.02
C LEU A 633 -2.81 -39.73 -24.84
N THR A 634 -3.39 -40.92 -24.98
CA THR A 634 -2.86 -41.98 -25.84
C THR A 634 -3.09 -41.66 -27.32
N ALA A 635 -2.35 -42.32 -28.22
CA ALA A 635 -2.52 -42.15 -29.67
C ALA A 635 -3.94 -42.47 -30.20
N ASN A 636 -4.76 -43.18 -29.41
CA ASN A 636 -6.15 -43.50 -29.73
C ASN A 636 -7.17 -42.53 -29.08
N GLY A 637 -6.73 -41.46 -28.43
CA GLY A 637 -7.60 -40.48 -27.77
C GLY A 637 -8.09 -40.86 -26.36
N THR A 638 -7.62 -41.98 -25.80
CA THR A 638 -7.95 -42.39 -24.42
C THR A 638 -7.04 -41.69 -23.41
N VAL A 639 -7.59 -41.25 -22.27
CA VAL A 639 -6.82 -40.72 -21.13
C VAL A 639 -6.23 -41.88 -20.32
N ALA A 640 -4.90 -41.88 -20.15
CA ALA A 640 -4.13 -42.92 -19.45
C ALA A 640 -2.94 -42.28 -18.71
N GLN A 641 -2.10 -43.09 -18.06
CA GLN A 641 -0.71 -42.67 -17.77
C GLN A 641 0.28 -43.25 -18.78
N LEU A 642 1.33 -42.48 -19.11
CA LEU A 642 2.46 -42.92 -19.93
C LEU A 642 3.80 -42.45 -19.34
N GLY A 643 4.88 -43.16 -19.65
CA GLY A 643 6.25 -42.69 -19.43
C GLY A 643 6.52 -41.29 -19.98
N ALA A 644 7.56 -40.63 -19.46
CA ALA A 644 7.91 -39.25 -19.84
C ALA A 644 8.15 -39.12 -21.36
N SER A 645 7.55 -38.09 -21.98
CA SER A 645 7.67 -37.78 -23.40
C SER A 645 7.85 -36.27 -23.61
N SER A 646 8.41 -35.87 -24.75
CA SER A 646 8.39 -34.47 -25.22
C SER A 646 7.09 -34.09 -25.93
N SER A 647 6.19 -35.05 -26.16
CA SER A 647 4.89 -34.84 -26.82
C SER A 647 3.93 -33.95 -26.03
N ALA A 648 3.22 -33.06 -26.75
CA ALA A 648 2.10 -32.26 -26.24
C ALA A 648 0.93 -33.09 -25.68
N SER A 649 0.93 -34.40 -25.92
CA SER A 649 -0.05 -35.33 -25.33
C SER A 649 0.07 -35.50 -23.81
N GLN A 650 1.05 -34.86 -23.16
CA GLN A 650 1.22 -34.81 -21.69
C GLN A 650 1.00 -33.40 -21.12
N ASP A 651 0.71 -32.42 -21.97
CA ASP A 651 0.54 -31.01 -21.63
C ASP A 651 -0.96 -30.68 -21.52
N TRP A 652 -1.35 -30.10 -20.38
CA TRP A 652 -2.73 -29.80 -20.06
C TRP A 652 -2.93 -28.32 -19.76
N THR A 653 -4.01 -27.73 -20.26
CA THR A 653 -4.46 -26.38 -19.90
C THR A 653 -5.37 -26.45 -18.68
N PHE A 654 -5.32 -25.41 -17.85
CA PHE A 654 -6.19 -25.26 -16.68
C PHE A 654 -6.91 -23.92 -16.77
N SER A 655 -8.24 -23.96 -16.90
CA SER A 655 -9.10 -22.78 -16.89
C SER A 655 -9.85 -22.73 -15.56
N TYR A 656 -9.64 -21.67 -14.78
CA TYR A 656 -10.27 -21.48 -13.47
C TYR A 656 -11.64 -20.82 -13.58
N HIS A 657 -12.56 -21.28 -12.74
CA HIS A 657 -13.95 -20.85 -12.63
C HIS A 657 -14.20 -20.29 -11.23
N PRO A 658 -14.03 -18.97 -11.02
CA PRO A 658 -14.09 -18.37 -9.69
C PRO A 658 -15.47 -18.52 -9.03
N GLU A 659 -16.56 -18.61 -9.80
CA GLU A 659 -17.94 -18.67 -9.32
C GLU A 659 -18.28 -19.97 -8.55
N ASN A 660 -17.43 -21.00 -8.65
CA ASN A 660 -17.59 -22.29 -7.96
C ASN A 660 -16.27 -22.88 -7.42
N GLY A 661 -15.14 -22.22 -7.65
CA GLY A 661 -13.81 -22.66 -7.21
C GLY A 661 -13.30 -23.90 -7.95
N THR A 662 -13.72 -24.12 -9.21
CA THR A 662 -13.32 -25.30 -9.99
C THR A 662 -12.40 -24.96 -11.17
N PHE A 663 -11.84 -26.00 -11.78
CA PHE A 663 -10.95 -25.91 -12.93
C PHE A 663 -11.42 -26.86 -14.03
N THR A 664 -11.55 -26.37 -15.25
CA THR A 664 -11.61 -27.24 -16.44
C THR A 664 -10.18 -27.59 -16.87
N ILE A 665 -9.92 -28.88 -17.08
CA ILE A 665 -8.60 -29.40 -17.47
C ILE A 665 -8.65 -29.84 -18.93
N GLY A 666 -8.03 -29.08 -19.84
CA GLY A 666 -8.05 -29.29 -21.29
C GLY A 666 -6.78 -29.95 -21.83
N ALA A 667 -6.86 -30.73 -22.91
CA ALA A 667 -5.67 -31.22 -23.61
C ALA A 667 -5.06 -30.11 -24.50
N ALA A 668 -3.74 -29.92 -24.46
CA ALA A 668 -3.05 -28.82 -25.18
C ALA A 668 -2.70 -29.13 -26.66
N THR A 669 -3.29 -30.15 -27.27
CA THR A 669 -2.94 -30.60 -28.63
C THR A 669 -3.59 -29.77 -29.74
N GLU A 670 -2.85 -29.49 -30.82
CA GLU A 670 -3.40 -28.85 -32.04
C GLU A 670 -4.63 -29.61 -32.55
N GLY A 671 -5.76 -28.91 -32.69
CA GLY A 671 -7.06 -29.48 -33.05
C GLY A 671 -8.09 -29.51 -31.90
N GLY A 672 -7.65 -29.36 -30.65
CA GLY A 672 -8.43 -28.91 -29.49
C GLY A 672 -9.91 -29.32 -29.39
N THR A 673 -10.21 -30.60 -29.18
CA THR A 673 -11.56 -31.06 -28.80
C THR A 673 -11.51 -31.98 -27.58
N GLY A 674 -11.68 -31.38 -26.40
CA GLY A 674 -11.98 -32.10 -25.17
C GLY A 674 -11.22 -31.62 -23.95
N ALA A 675 -12.00 -31.30 -22.91
CA ALA A 675 -11.51 -31.25 -21.54
C ALA A 675 -11.91 -32.54 -20.79
N LEU A 676 -11.29 -32.79 -19.65
CA LEU A 676 -11.57 -33.99 -18.86
C LEU A 676 -13.04 -34.06 -18.45
N LEU A 677 -13.63 -35.23 -18.64
CA LEU A 677 -15.02 -35.58 -18.34
C LEU A 677 -15.04 -36.91 -17.58
N VAL A 678 -15.71 -36.95 -16.44
CA VAL A 678 -15.96 -38.21 -15.72
C VAL A 678 -17.26 -38.83 -16.22
N GLN A 679 -17.19 -40.07 -16.70
CA GLN A 679 -18.32 -40.81 -17.28
C GLN A 679 -19.29 -41.41 -16.23
N GLY A 680 -19.36 -40.82 -15.03
CA GLY A 680 -20.14 -41.31 -13.90
C GLY A 680 -19.73 -40.70 -12.56
N ALA A 681 -20.45 -41.06 -11.50
CA ALA A 681 -20.25 -40.53 -10.14
C ALA A 681 -19.84 -41.62 -9.11
N SER A 682 -19.40 -42.80 -9.58
CA SER A 682 -19.02 -43.94 -8.72
C SER A 682 -17.55 -44.33 -8.87
N ASN A 683 -17.00 -45.02 -7.87
CA ASN A 683 -15.64 -45.56 -7.93
C ASN A 683 -15.46 -46.47 -9.15
N GLY A 684 -14.37 -46.24 -9.88
CA GLY A 684 -14.05 -46.91 -11.14
C GLY A 684 -14.68 -46.26 -12.38
N SER A 685 -15.40 -45.13 -12.25
CA SER A 685 -15.88 -44.37 -13.41
C SER A 685 -14.70 -43.92 -14.27
N ALA A 686 -14.78 -44.13 -15.59
CA ALA A 686 -13.72 -43.73 -16.51
C ALA A 686 -13.63 -42.20 -16.61
N ILE A 687 -12.41 -41.70 -16.75
CA ILE A 687 -12.14 -40.30 -17.09
C ILE A 687 -11.73 -40.25 -18.56
N THR A 688 -12.43 -39.45 -19.35
CA THR A 688 -12.26 -39.34 -20.80
C THR A 688 -12.12 -37.87 -21.21
N LEU A 689 -11.97 -37.61 -22.52
CA LEU A 689 -12.20 -36.29 -23.08
C LEU A 689 -13.69 -36.09 -23.39
N ALA A 690 -14.22 -34.92 -23.05
CA ALA A 690 -15.53 -34.44 -23.47
C ALA A 690 -15.61 -34.34 -25.01
N GLN A 691 -16.74 -34.77 -25.58
CA GLN A 691 -17.05 -34.63 -27.00
C GLN A 691 -17.85 -33.35 -27.28
N GLU A 692 -18.10 -33.06 -28.56
CA GLU A 692 -18.95 -31.92 -28.95
C GLU A 692 -20.37 -32.07 -28.37
N GLY A 693 -20.78 -31.10 -27.54
CA GLY A 693 -22.07 -31.10 -26.85
C GLY A 693 -22.03 -31.64 -25.41
N ASP A 694 -20.92 -32.25 -24.98
CA ASP A 694 -20.72 -32.61 -23.57
C ASP A 694 -20.37 -31.36 -22.73
N VAL A 695 -20.77 -31.36 -21.45
CA VAL A 695 -20.31 -30.37 -20.47
C VAL A 695 -19.09 -30.95 -19.74
N PRO A 696 -17.90 -30.33 -19.83
CA PRO A 696 -16.71 -30.78 -19.10
C PRO A 696 -16.92 -30.85 -17.59
N THR A 697 -16.19 -31.72 -16.91
CA THR A 697 -16.19 -31.74 -15.45
C THR A 697 -15.36 -30.56 -14.92
N GLY A 698 -15.93 -29.74 -14.03
CA GLY A 698 -15.17 -28.77 -13.23
C GLY A 698 -14.53 -29.48 -12.05
N PHE A 699 -13.20 -29.51 -11.98
CA PHE A 699 -12.46 -30.21 -10.92
C PHE A 699 -12.04 -29.27 -9.81
N ARG A 700 -12.03 -29.75 -8.56
CA ARG A 700 -11.39 -29.06 -7.43
C ARG A 700 -9.97 -29.56 -7.26
N LEU A 701 -9.06 -28.68 -6.86
CA LEU A 701 -7.66 -29.04 -6.67
C LEU A 701 -7.31 -28.98 -5.18
N TYR A 702 -6.80 -30.09 -4.66
CA TYR A 702 -6.43 -30.24 -3.27
C TYR A 702 -4.90 -30.28 -3.16
N GLU A 703 -4.28 -29.13 -2.86
CA GLU A 703 -2.86 -29.09 -2.52
C GLU A 703 -2.58 -29.92 -1.27
N GLN A 704 -1.70 -30.92 -1.39
CA GLN A 704 -1.43 -31.86 -0.32
C GLN A 704 -0.37 -31.27 0.63
N GLN A 705 -0.80 -30.78 1.79
CA GLN A 705 0.14 -30.37 2.84
C GLN A 705 0.88 -31.59 3.43
N GLY A 706 2.21 -31.52 3.47
CA GLY A 706 3.06 -32.58 4.02
C GLY A 706 3.67 -33.50 2.95
N TYR A 707 4.85 -33.11 2.45
CA TYR A 707 5.68 -33.96 1.59
C TYR A 707 6.23 -35.16 2.37
N GLY A 708 5.49 -36.27 2.45
CA GLY A 708 5.98 -37.50 3.10
C GLY A 708 4.93 -38.53 3.53
N GLN A 709 3.64 -38.18 3.63
CA GLN A 709 2.59 -39.17 3.95
C GLN A 709 2.05 -39.94 2.72
N SER A 710 2.42 -39.49 1.53
CA SER A 710 1.80 -39.78 0.23
C SER A 710 2.10 -41.13 -0.40
N ASN A 711 3.11 -41.88 0.03
CA ASN A 711 3.48 -43.11 -0.67
C ASN A 711 2.48 -44.25 -0.36
N ALA A 712 1.46 -44.43 -1.21
CA ALA A 712 0.43 -45.47 -1.10
C ALA A 712 1.03 -46.87 -0.91
N CYS A 713 2.12 -47.12 -1.63
CA CYS A 713 2.86 -48.37 -1.68
C CYS A 713 3.84 -48.55 -0.50
N ALA A 714 4.01 -47.54 0.35
CA ALA A 714 4.75 -47.67 1.60
C ALA A 714 3.91 -48.39 2.66
N SER A 715 4.55 -49.30 3.40
CA SER A 715 3.88 -50.00 4.50
C SER A 715 3.52 -49.01 5.63
N ALA A 716 2.53 -49.35 6.47
CA ALA A 716 2.18 -48.51 7.62
C ALA A 716 3.37 -48.24 8.56
N ALA A 717 4.32 -49.17 8.62
CA ALA A 717 5.61 -49.01 9.27
C ALA A 717 6.47 -47.90 8.65
N GLN A 718 6.60 -47.89 7.32
CA GLN A 718 7.39 -46.89 6.58
C GLN A 718 6.75 -45.49 6.67
N LYS A 719 5.42 -45.39 6.56
CA LYS A 719 4.67 -44.12 6.71
C LYS A 719 4.89 -43.51 8.10
N ARG A 720 4.68 -44.29 9.16
CA ARG A 720 4.91 -43.86 10.54
C ARG A 720 6.34 -43.38 10.79
N LEU A 721 7.35 -44.01 10.17
CA LEU A 721 8.73 -43.55 10.30
C LEU A 721 8.97 -42.20 9.57
N ALA A 722 8.41 -42.01 8.37
CA ALA A 722 8.49 -40.74 7.65
C ALA A 722 7.79 -39.60 8.41
N GLU A 723 6.64 -39.88 9.05
CA GLU A 723 5.95 -38.95 9.95
C GLU A 723 6.82 -38.57 11.15
N LEU A 724 7.49 -39.54 11.80
CA LEU A 724 8.40 -39.25 12.90
C LEU A 724 9.61 -38.43 12.45
N ALA A 725 10.16 -38.71 11.26
CA ALA A 725 11.23 -37.89 10.68
C ALA A 725 10.79 -36.44 10.48
N TRP A 726 9.54 -36.19 10.07
CA TRP A 726 9.02 -34.83 9.88
C TRP A 726 8.83 -34.06 11.19
N ASN A 727 8.55 -34.76 12.28
CA ASN A 727 8.25 -34.17 13.59
C ASN A 727 9.45 -34.12 14.56
N GLU A 728 10.57 -34.79 14.24
CA GLU A 728 11.75 -34.82 15.10
C GLU A 728 12.48 -33.47 15.10
N PRO A 729 12.68 -32.83 16.28
CA PRO A 729 13.37 -31.55 16.39
C PRO A 729 14.78 -31.56 15.79
N THR A 730 15.22 -30.42 15.27
CA THR A 730 16.58 -30.30 14.71
C THR A 730 17.66 -30.57 15.76
N THR A 731 18.73 -31.24 15.33
CA THR A 731 19.97 -31.36 16.10
C THR A 731 20.94 -30.23 15.76
N PRO A 732 21.95 -29.94 16.63
CA PRO A 732 23.01 -29.01 16.30
C PRO A 732 23.78 -29.41 15.04
N SER A 733 24.42 -28.44 14.37
CA SER A 733 25.19 -28.70 13.16
C SER A 733 26.28 -29.75 13.39
N GLY A 734 26.39 -30.71 12.46
CA GLY A 734 27.29 -31.87 12.58
C GLY A 734 26.72 -33.10 13.30
N TRP A 735 25.51 -33.03 13.86
CA TRP A 735 24.86 -34.16 14.57
C TRP A 735 23.76 -34.84 13.74
N CYS A 736 24.00 -35.04 12.43
CA CYS A 736 23.02 -35.64 11.51
C CYS A 736 22.69 -37.10 11.88
N ALA A 737 23.68 -37.92 12.21
CA ALA A 737 23.46 -39.30 12.64
C ALA A 737 22.68 -39.40 13.96
N MET A 738 22.84 -38.44 14.87
CA MET A 738 22.06 -38.39 16.12
C MET A 738 20.59 -38.10 15.86
N TRP A 739 20.29 -37.19 14.92
CA TRP A 739 18.91 -36.93 14.51
C TRP A 739 18.27 -38.18 13.91
N VAL A 740 18.99 -38.91 13.05
CA VAL A 740 18.54 -40.20 12.53
C VAL A 740 18.28 -41.20 13.66
N HIS A 741 19.19 -41.31 14.64
CA HIS A 741 18.99 -42.18 15.81
C HIS A 741 17.71 -41.83 16.58
N ASN A 742 17.45 -40.56 16.87
CA ASN A 742 16.24 -40.12 17.56
C ASN A 742 14.96 -40.54 16.82
N VAL A 743 14.89 -40.31 15.49
CA VAL A 743 13.75 -40.72 14.66
C VAL A 743 13.49 -42.22 14.76
N PHE A 744 14.55 -43.03 14.70
CA PHE A 744 14.43 -44.49 14.79
C PHE A 744 14.11 -44.99 16.21
N ASP A 745 14.64 -44.36 17.26
CA ASP A 745 14.28 -44.70 18.65
C ASP A 745 12.84 -44.31 19.00
N ALA A 746 12.33 -43.18 18.48
CA ALA A 746 10.93 -42.77 18.56
C ALA A 746 9.98 -43.72 17.79
N TYR A 747 10.48 -44.34 16.72
CA TYR A 747 9.76 -45.38 15.98
C TYR A 747 9.71 -46.71 16.76
N GLY A 748 10.83 -47.09 17.39
CA GLY A 748 10.91 -48.18 18.37
C GLY A 748 12.37 -48.63 18.59
N SER A 749 12.73 -49.07 19.79
CA SER A 749 14.14 -49.30 20.15
C SER A 749 14.92 -50.24 19.21
N PHE A 750 16.07 -49.75 18.71
CA PHE A 750 17.06 -50.52 17.92
C PHE A 750 18.33 -50.79 18.74
N PRO A 751 18.28 -51.65 19.78
CA PRO A 751 19.41 -51.85 20.68
C PRO A 751 20.64 -52.39 19.93
N GLY A 752 21.76 -51.69 20.09
CA GLY A 752 23.05 -52.05 19.48
C GLY A 752 23.33 -51.38 18.12
N VAL A 753 22.43 -50.53 17.61
CA VAL A 753 22.71 -49.71 16.42
C VAL A 753 23.20 -48.34 16.88
N TYR A 754 24.51 -48.10 16.75
CA TYR A 754 25.16 -46.84 17.11
C TYR A 754 26.29 -46.53 16.12
N GLY A 755 26.57 -45.25 15.94
CA GLY A 755 27.63 -44.78 15.04
C GLY A 755 27.37 -43.38 14.48
N ASN A 756 28.38 -42.85 13.80
CA ASN A 756 28.29 -41.67 12.94
C ASN A 756 27.87 -42.06 11.50
N ALA A 757 27.83 -41.13 10.55
CA ALA A 757 27.35 -41.46 9.19
C ALA A 757 28.33 -42.35 8.39
N ASP A 758 29.65 -42.33 8.66
CA ASP A 758 30.64 -43.29 8.14
C ASP A 758 30.28 -44.71 8.61
N ASP A 759 30.05 -44.88 9.92
CA ASP A 759 29.68 -46.17 10.52
C ASP A 759 28.35 -46.70 9.96
N LEU A 760 27.33 -45.86 9.82
CA LEU A 760 26.01 -46.26 9.32
C LEU A 760 26.01 -46.52 7.81
N TYR A 761 26.86 -45.81 7.06
CA TYR A 761 27.09 -46.06 5.65
C TYR A 761 27.69 -47.45 5.42
N ASP A 762 28.81 -47.76 6.08
CA ASP A 762 29.53 -49.03 5.86
C ASP A 762 28.77 -50.25 6.39
N ASN A 763 28.07 -50.13 7.53
CA ASN A 763 27.36 -51.26 8.13
C ASN A 763 25.99 -51.55 7.49
N PHE A 764 25.31 -50.55 6.93
CA PHE A 764 23.89 -50.69 6.57
C PHE A 764 23.50 -50.20 5.16
N CYS A 765 24.32 -49.38 4.48
CA CYS A 765 23.99 -48.83 3.17
C CYS A 765 24.59 -49.67 2.03
N THR A 766 23.82 -50.63 1.53
CA THR A 766 24.29 -51.68 0.61
C THR A 766 23.99 -51.44 -0.87
N SER A 767 23.16 -50.45 -1.22
CA SER A 767 22.74 -50.18 -2.60
C SER A 767 22.95 -48.73 -3.02
N SER A 768 23.17 -48.53 -4.32
CA SER A 768 23.13 -47.23 -5.01
C SER A 768 22.27 -47.25 -6.28
N ASP A 769 21.44 -48.29 -6.48
CA ASP A 769 20.47 -48.39 -7.58
C ASP A 769 19.14 -47.73 -7.19
N PRO A 770 18.72 -46.61 -7.82
CA PRO A 770 17.51 -45.88 -7.42
C PRO A 770 16.24 -46.74 -7.38
N ALA A 771 16.16 -47.80 -8.19
CA ALA A 771 15.02 -48.73 -8.17
C ALA A 771 14.88 -49.53 -6.87
N THR A 772 15.92 -49.55 -6.02
CA THR A 772 15.94 -50.24 -4.71
C THR A 772 15.60 -49.34 -3.52
N LEU A 773 15.56 -48.02 -3.69
CA LEU A 773 15.30 -47.05 -2.61
C LEU A 773 13.84 -47.15 -2.14
N ARG A 774 13.59 -47.18 -0.83
CA ARG A 774 12.25 -47.33 -0.23
C ARG A 774 12.09 -46.41 0.97
N THR A 775 10.89 -45.87 1.18
CA THR A 775 10.55 -44.99 2.32
C THR A 775 11.03 -45.62 3.63
N GLY A 776 11.71 -44.83 4.47
CA GLY A 776 12.31 -45.30 5.72
C GLY A 776 13.72 -45.90 5.60
N MET A 777 14.30 -45.97 4.40
CA MET A 777 15.74 -46.24 4.27
C MET A 777 16.56 -45.01 4.71
N ILE A 778 17.72 -45.26 5.31
CA ILE A 778 18.75 -44.22 5.44
C ILE A 778 19.48 -44.05 4.12
N VAL A 779 19.86 -42.81 3.81
CA VAL A 779 20.71 -42.43 2.67
C VAL A 779 21.94 -41.76 3.26
N ALA A 780 23.13 -42.27 2.95
CA ALA A 780 24.37 -41.84 3.57
C ALA A 780 25.51 -41.68 2.55
N VAL A 781 26.49 -40.85 2.90
CA VAL A 781 27.84 -40.85 2.34
C VAL A 781 28.83 -41.01 3.48
N SER A 782 29.85 -41.85 3.27
CA SER A 782 30.93 -42.05 4.25
C SER A 782 31.80 -40.80 4.42
N ARG A 783 32.11 -40.06 3.34
CA ARG A 783 32.89 -38.81 3.37
C ARG A 783 32.51 -37.86 2.24
N HIS A 784 32.50 -36.56 2.53
CA HIS A 784 32.24 -35.50 1.54
C HIS A 784 33.09 -34.23 1.79
N PRO A 785 33.39 -33.40 0.77
CA PRO A 785 34.33 -32.28 0.91
C PRO A 785 33.79 -31.06 1.67
N GLY A 786 32.46 -30.95 1.82
CA GLY A 786 31.74 -29.71 2.11
C GLY A 786 31.87 -29.15 3.54
N THR A 787 32.23 -29.97 4.54
CA THR A 787 32.51 -29.49 5.91
C THR A 787 33.66 -30.27 6.53
N SER A 788 34.35 -29.69 7.53
CA SER A 788 35.45 -30.38 8.23
C SER A 788 34.99 -31.67 8.93
N GLY A 789 33.76 -31.70 9.46
CA GLY A 789 33.17 -32.92 10.03
C GLY A 789 32.81 -33.96 8.97
N GLY A 790 32.22 -33.51 7.85
CA GLY A 790 31.82 -34.37 6.73
C GLY A 790 32.96 -35.10 6.03
N ARG A 791 34.20 -34.60 6.16
CA ARG A 791 35.42 -35.26 5.66
C ARG A 791 35.84 -36.48 6.49
N ILE A 792 35.35 -36.60 7.72
CA ILE A 792 35.74 -37.62 8.70
C ILE A 792 34.57 -38.55 9.04
N TYR A 793 33.38 -37.98 9.23
CA TYR A 793 32.20 -38.68 9.79
C TYR A 793 31.03 -38.82 8.80
N GLY A 794 31.20 -38.37 7.56
CA GLY A 794 30.17 -38.47 6.52
C GLY A 794 28.98 -37.55 6.71
N HIS A 795 27.88 -37.87 6.01
CA HIS A 795 26.58 -37.23 6.16
C HIS A 795 25.45 -38.22 5.87
N ILE A 796 24.29 -38.04 6.50
CA ILE A 796 23.16 -38.98 6.46
C ILE A 796 21.81 -38.27 6.56
N GLY A 797 20.81 -38.84 5.90
CA GLY A 797 19.40 -38.50 6.06
C GLY A 797 18.48 -39.73 5.93
N ILE A 798 17.18 -39.51 6.06
CA ILE A 798 16.14 -40.55 5.94
C ILE A 798 15.32 -40.27 4.68
N TYR A 799 15.23 -41.25 3.79
CA TYR A 799 14.37 -41.16 2.61
C TYR A 799 12.89 -41.25 3.01
N VAL A 800 12.16 -40.17 2.83
CA VAL A 800 10.74 -40.06 3.23
C VAL A 800 9.77 -40.49 2.13
N GLY A 801 10.24 -40.64 0.89
CA GLY A 801 9.43 -41.09 -0.25
C GLY A 801 9.54 -40.16 -1.45
N ASP A 802 8.93 -40.56 -2.57
CA ASP A 802 8.61 -39.71 -3.72
C ASP A 802 9.80 -38.95 -4.36
N GLY A 803 11.01 -39.46 -4.16
CA GLY A 803 12.27 -38.84 -4.61
C GLY A 803 12.91 -37.88 -3.60
N PHE A 804 12.45 -37.83 -2.35
CA PHE A 804 12.91 -36.91 -1.31
C PHE A 804 13.45 -37.61 -0.06
N LEU A 805 14.39 -36.95 0.61
CA LEU A 805 14.90 -37.31 1.92
C LEU A 805 14.90 -36.08 2.85
N LEU A 806 14.81 -36.33 4.14
CA LEU A 806 15.09 -35.35 5.18
C LEU A 806 16.50 -35.56 5.73
N ASP A 807 17.22 -34.47 5.99
CA ASP A 807 18.43 -34.49 6.82
C ASP A 807 18.38 -33.40 7.90
N SER A 808 19.29 -33.50 8.88
CA SER A 808 19.48 -32.48 9.92
C SER A 808 20.92 -31.97 9.91
N SER A 809 21.10 -30.66 9.83
CA SER A 809 22.40 -30.00 10.00
C SER A 809 22.23 -28.56 10.51
N GLY A 810 21.87 -28.42 11.79
CA GLY A 810 21.50 -27.13 12.40
C GLY A 810 20.09 -26.65 12.06
N SER A 811 19.46 -27.25 11.06
CA SER A 811 18.04 -27.25 10.75
C SER A 811 17.66 -28.60 10.14
N VAL A 812 16.39 -29.01 10.25
CA VAL A 812 15.83 -30.12 9.46
C VAL A 812 15.53 -29.59 8.06
N ARG A 813 15.97 -30.31 7.02
CA ARG A 813 15.93 -29.84 5.62
C ARG A 813 15.39 -30.93 4.71
N LEU A 814 14.43 -30.56 3.86
CA LEU A 814 13.95 -31.40 2.77
C LEU A 814 14.88 -31.26 1.56
N TRP A 815 15.32 -32.40 1.03
CA TRP A 815 16.10 -32.47 -0.20
C TRP A 815 15.44 -33.43 -1.18
N LYS A 816 15.55 -33.14 -2.48
CA LYS A 816 15.48 -34.23 -3.45
C LYS A 816 16.70 -35.13 -3.26
N VAL A 817 16.52 -36.43 -3.45
CA VAL A 817 17.62 -37.41 -3.40
C VAL A 817 18.67 -37.07 -4.45
N GLU A 818 18.29 -36.67 -5.67
CA GLU A 818 19.23 -36.30 -6.72
C GLU A 818 20.13 -35.11 -6.33
N ASP A 819 19.55 -34.05 -5.76
CA ASP A 819 20.27 -32.83 -5.36
C ASP A 819 21.15 -33.08 -4.12
N TRP A 820 20.66 -33.88 -3.18
CA TRP A 820 21.44 -34.33 -2.02
C TRP A 820 22.63 -35.18 -2.46
N VAL A 821 22.39 -36.20 -3.29
CA VAL A 821 23.44 -37.06 -3.84
C VAL A 821 24.45 -36.21 -4.58
N ALA A 822 24.03 -35.28 -5.46
CA ALA A 822 24.95 -34.38 -6.16
C ALA A 822 25.80 -33.51 -5.20
N SER A 823 25.20 -33.00 -4.12
CA SER A 823 25.87 -32.16 -3.12
C SER A 823 26.87 -32.92 -2.25
N TYR A 824 26.62 -34.21 -2.00
CA TYR A 824 27.34 -35.02 -1.01
C TYR A 824 28.21 -36.15 -1.63
N ASN A 825 28.03 -36.54 -2.91
CA ASN A 825 28.78 -37.60 -3.62
C ASN A 825 30.29 -37.39 -3.75
N GLY A 826 30.82 -36.21 -3.40
CA GLY A 826 32.07 -35.69 -3.96
C GLY A 826 33.30 -36.58 -3.83
N TRP A 827 33.38 -37.43 -2.81
CA TRP A 827 34.51 -38.35 -2.58
C TRP A 827 34.10 -39.83 -2.48
N VAL A 828 32.91 -40.12 -1.94
CA VAL A 828 32.37 -41.48 -1.81
C VAL A 828 30.95 -41.46 -2.35
N PRO A 829 30.55 -42.42 -3.23
CA PRO A 829 29.20 -42.46 -3.77
C PRO A 829 28.18 -42.68 -2.65
N ALA A 830 27.07 -41.95 -2.70
CA ALA A 830 25.95 -42.14 -1.81
C ALA A 830 25.37 -43.55 -1.96
N ARG A 831 25.03 -44.14 -0.82
CA ARG A 831 24.34 -45.43 -0.74
C ARG A 831 23.18 -45.34 0.23
N TRP A 832 22.31 -46.31 0.16
CA TRP A 832 21.17 -46.46 1.06
C TRP A 832 20.94 -47.89 1.46
N GLY A 833 20.19 -48.03 2.55
CA GLY A 833 19.75 -49.30 3.08
C GLY A 833 18.93 -49.13 4.34
N TRP A 834 18.71 -50.24 5.03
CA TRP A 834 17.84 -50.27 6.20
C TRP A 834 18.64 -50.07 7.47
N TYR A 835 18.24 -49.09 8.29
CA TYR A 835 18.82 -48.84 9.60
C TYR A 835 18.82 -50.11 10.46
N GLY A 836 19.97 -50.46 11.04
CA GLY A 836 20.15 -51.72 11.78
C GLY A 836 20.01 -53.01 10.96
N GLY A 837 19.99 -52.92 9.62
CA GLY A 837 19.77 -54.04 8.69
C GLY A 837 18.33 -54.57 8.65
N ARG A 838 17.37 -53.89 9.27
CA ARG A 838 15.98 -54.38 9.44
C ARG A 838 15.03 -53.74 8.44
N LYS A 839 14.50 -54.52 7.49
CA LYS A 839 13.46 -54.04 6.55
C LYS A 839 12.21 -53.62 7.31
N LEU A 840 11.61 -52.49 6.92
CA LEU A 840 10.35 -52.01 7.47
C LEU A 840 9.18 -52.37 6.55
N GLY A 841 8.49 -53.48 6.82
CA GLY A 841 7.44 -54.03 5.95
C GLY A 841 8.00 -54.91 4.84
#